data_AF-A0AAD2CT88-F1
#
_entry.id   AF-A0AAD2CT88-F1
#
_cell.length_a   1.000
_cell.length_b   1.000
_cell.length_c   1.000
_cell.angle_alpha   90.00
_cell.angle_beta   90.00
_cell.angle_gamma   90.00
#
_symmetry.space_group_name_H-M   'P 1'
#
loop_
_entity.id
_entity.type
_entity.pdbx_description
1 polymer ?
#
loop_
_entity_poly.entity_id
_entity_poly.type
_entity_poly.pdbx_seq_one_letter_code
_entity_poly.pdbx_strand_id
1 'polypeptide(L)'
;MATNKNKLTAILMAFFQVVRLLLEILFISTDPRPETFSGNHESRKHSRSSDGDEKKEEEHFSNSSDNQAALEASFKYFEIDNPKEATREAVKKKFRRLSLVHHPDRNNQSEESVKEMQKINRFYELLEQEFDRKEGKGGLFNENIPEEPNADTTEADPDEPGISDEERKRRRKVQKKQRQRAQQREKKEQERREEEFERRREEMEEEMHRRREEMEEVMHREWEEARRKMEEFQKKQKETKQQNKSKFYNSSLNTKKGRMKAHQTWKSKIEALEKEEEGTNNGSSQMGARSKPPNSIMECSTDDIAIALRLGATDVAIELVQESMAECMQQSLRDRARKGEMIGTFPYLAEEDTLKFNYEVYVNVLQSRLDADGNHALHYAVYYEDNEFLTYLTHQAHRLGYFGEYVTSTSKHGSKVLDFCVGSSNPGFDNRVKAFYEEGCKMMQEKEEAEARSSSVILSSRYYFQQLRQHANLDPAFFSVFGILLGKYIFCGRWYETILAILFSRFMEIAKDASKHEQYYVLIFSHCYWFIFKSTVYFTWKLFPWWLILGVTLVAGYFFSLSEVIFFVPAMAHHGSSIIVKHALNLFGYFVPTPKSPRLALMKDVIVMCSCILLLRYAWSLLPKWNCVESWKEEANSEEL
;
A
#
# COMPACT_ATOMS: atom_id res chain seq x y z
N MET A 1 -45.28 32.09 -6.84
CA MET A 1 -44.71 31.49 -5.61
C MET A 1 -44.74 29.95 -5.59
N ALA A 2 -45.76 29.28 -6.13
CA ALA A 2 -45.82 27.81 -6.17
C ALA A 2 -44.68 27.14 -6.99
N THR A 3 -44.17 27.80 -8.03
CA THR A 3 -43.08 27.30 -8.88
C THR A 3 -41.71 27.29 -8.21
N ASN A 4 -41.46 28.13 -7.20
CA ASN A 4 -40.18 28.15 -6.47
C ASN A 4 -40.11 27.07 -5.40
N LYS A 5 -41.24 26.68 -4.79
CA LYS A 5 -41.27 25.56 -3.84
C LYS A 5 -40.90 24.26 -4.53
N ASN A 6 -41.44 23.97 -5.71
CA ASN A 6 -41.14 22.75 -6.44
C ASN A 6 -39.66 22.66 -6.88
N LYS A 7 -39.04 23.80 -7.23
CA LYS A 7 -37.61 23.85 -7.53
C LYS A 7 -36.74 23.59 -6.29
N LEU A 8 -37.11 24.17 -5.14
CA LEU A 8 -36.39 23.95 -3.88
C LEU A 8 -36.49 22.50 -3.43
N THR A 9 -37.67 21.87 -3.55
CA THR A 9 -37.85 20.46 -3.21
C THR A 9 -37.04 19.55 -4.14
N ALA A 10 -36.96 19.85 -5.43
CA ALA A 10 -36.13 19.10 -6.38
C ALA A 10 -34.63 19.21 -6.06
N ILE A 11 -34.16 20.41 -5.70
CA ILE A 11 -32.77 20.64 -5.30
C ILE A 11 -32.45 19.90 -4.00
N LEU A 12 -33.35 19.92 -3.01
CA LEU A 12 -33.18 19.20 -1.75
C LEU A 12 -33.16 17.68 -1.98
N MET A 13 -34.05 17.14 -2.81
CA MET A 13 -34.03 15.72 -3.14
C MET A 13 -32.74 15.30 -3.87
N ALA A 14 -32.28 16.09 -4.84
CA ALA A 14 -30.99 15.86 -5.49
C ALA A 14 -29.83 15.88 -4.48
N PHE A 15 -29.82 16.84 -3.55
CA PHE A 15 -28.81 16.93 -2.49
C PHE A 15 -28.81 15.69 -1.57
N PHE A 16 -29.98 15.24 -1.11
CA PHE A 16 -30.06 14.02 -0.29
C PHE A 16 -29.62 12.77 -1.06
N GLN A 17 -29.89 12.70 -2.37
CA GLN A 17 -29.37 11.62 -3.22
C GLN A 17 -27.84 11.64 -3.30
N VAL A 18 -27.21 12.81 -3.46
CA VAL A 18 -25.73 12.96 -3.44
C VAL A 18 -25.17 12.49 -2.11
N VAL A 19 -25.75 12.95 -0.99
CA VAL A 19 -25.28 12.63 0.36
C VAL A 19 -25.40 11.13 0.64
N ARG A 20 -26.51 10.50 0.23
CA ARG A 20 -26.67 9.04 0.34
C ARG A 20 -25.62 8.28 -0.46
N LEU A 21 -25.36 8.67 -1.70
CA LEU A 21 -24.32 8.04 -2.54
C LEU A 21 -22.91 8.21 -1.95
N LEU A 22 -22.60 9.39 -1.39
CA LEU A 22 -21.34 9.63 -0.70
C LEU A 22 -21.22 8.77 0.56
N LEU A 23 -22.31 8.62 1.32
CA LEU A 23 -22.33 7.72 2.48
C LEU A 23 -22.20 6.26 2.05
N GLU A 24 -22.85 5.80 0.99
CA GLU A 24 -22.69 4.45 0.46
C GLU A 24 -21.25 4.20 -0.04
N ILE A 25 -20.61 5.16 -0.73
CA ILE A 25 -19.20 5.04 -1.15
C ILE A 25 -18.25 5.03 0.05
N LEU A 26 -18.51 5.87 1.06
CA LEU A 26 -17.73 5.88 2.29
C LEU A 26 -17.91 4.58 3.08
N PHE A 27 -19.14 4.05 3.15
CA PHE A 27 -19.45 2.80 3.84
C PHE A 27 -18.95 1.56 3.09
N ILE A 28 -18.95 1.55 1.74
CA ILE A 28 -18.34 0.49 0.92
C ILE A 28 -16.81 0.54 1.03
N SER A 29 -16.20 1.71 1.24
CA SER A 29 -14.76 1.82 1.56
C SER A 29 -14.44 1.43 3.01
N THR A 30 -15.42 1.43 3.91
CA THR A 30 -15.25 1.00 5.30
C THR A 30 -15.90 -0.34 5.58
N ASP A 31 -16.20 -1.16 4.56
CA ASP A 31 -16.55 -2.55 4.81
C ASP A 31 -15.29 -3.18 5.44
N PRO A 32 -15.32 -3.54 6.73
CA PRO A 32 -14.14 -4.09 7.36
C PRO A 32 -13.94 -5.46 6.72
N ARG A 33 -12.91 -5.59 5.87
CA ARG A 33 -12.27 -6.90 5.74
C ARG A 33 -11.96 -7.36 7.17
N PRO A 34 -12.20 -8.64 7.51
CA PRO A 34 -11.94 -9.13 8.86
C PRO A 34 -10.43 -9.04 9.12
N GLU A 35 -10.00 -7.94 9.72
CA GLU A 35 -8.65 -7.78 10.22
C GLU A 35 -8.51 -8.67 11.45
N THR A 36 -7.61 -9.63 11.30
CA THR A 36 -6.93 -10.36 12.36
C THR A 36 -6.47 -9.38 13.44
N PHE A 37 -7.15 -9.40 14.59
CA PHE A 37 -6.90 -8.49 15.71
C PHE A 37 -5.62 -8.91 16.46
N SER A 38 -4.47 -8.34 16.07
CA SER A 38 -3.28 -8.31 16.93
C SER A 38 -3.42 -7.15 17.92
N GLY A 39 -3.63 -7.46 19.20
CA GLY A 39 -3.79 -6.45 20.23
C GLY A 39 -2.51 -5.65 20.50
N ASN A 40 -2.63 -4.33 20.55
CA ASN A 40 -1.98 -3.54 21.60
C ASN A 40 -2.74 -2.24 21.88
N HIS A 41 -2.85 -1.97 23.17
CA HIS A 41 -3.50 -0.83 23.82
C HIS A 41 -2.95 0.51 23.33
N GLU A 42 -3.83 1.44 22.95
CA GLU A 42 -3.62 2.84 23.26
C GLU A 42 -4.94 3.63 23.41
N SER A 43 -4.96 4.37 24.51
CA SER A 43 -6.01 5.18 25.11
C SER A 43 -6.61 6.26 24.18
N ARG A 44 -7.95 6.31 24.10
CA ARG A 44 -8.67 7.41 23.45
C ARG A 44 -9.60 8.13 24.44
N LYS A 45 -9.26 9.39 24.69
CA LYS A 45 -9.98 10.38 25.49
C LYS A 45 -11.35 10.70 24.87
N HIS A 46 -12.41 10.64 25.67
CA HIS A 46 -13.74 11.13 25.28
C HIS A 46 -13.81 12.65 25.40
N SER A 47 -14.12 13.31 24.28
CA SER A 47 -14.56 14.70 24.22
C SER A 47 -16.08 14.79 24.36
N ARG A 48 -16.50 15.63 25.31
CA ARG A 48 -17.87 16.13 25.54
C ARG A 48 -18.54 16.64 24.25
N SER A 49 -19.78 16.23 24.01
CA SER A 49 -20.79 17.08 23.38
C SER A 49 -22.14 16.90 24.06
N SER A 50 -22.75 18.05 24.31
CA SER A 50 -24.01 18.31 25.01
C SER A 50 -25.24 17.86 24.21
N ASP A 51 -26.35 17.75 24.94
CA ASP A 51 -27.76 17.80 24.53
C ASP A 51 -28.47 16.47 24.23
N GLY A 52 -29.47 16.16 25.08
CA GLY A 52 -30.56 15.24 24.78
C GLY A 52 -30.91 14.28 25.91
N ASP A 53 -31.66 14.78 26.90
CA ASP A 53 -32.33 14.01 27.95
C ASP A 53 -33.11 12.80 27.39
N GLU A 54 -32.68 11.58 27.73
CA GLU A 54 -33.56 10.44 27.98
C GLU A 54 -32.91 9.56 29.06
N LYS A 55 -33.33 9.77 30.31
CA LYS A 55 -32.93 8.95 31.46
C LYS A 55 -33.45 7.51 31.24
N LYS A 56 -32.59 6.63 30.73
CA LYS A 56 -32.64 5.21 31.07
C LYS A 56 -31.97 5.06 32.43
N GLU A 57 -32.79 4.81 33.44
CA GLU A 57 -32.35 4.34 34.74
C GLU A 57 -31.67 2.98 34.54
N GLU A 58 -30.34 2.98 34.46
CA GLU A 58 -29.55 1.76 34.66
C GLU A 58 -29.60 1.44 36.16
N GLU A 59 -30.33 0.39 36.50
CA GLU A 59 -30.37 -0.23 37.83
C GLU A 59 -28.99 -0.79 38.21
N HIS A 60 -28.08 0.10 38.62
CA HIS A 60 -26.81 -0.27 39.25
C HIS A 60 -27.02 -0.49 40.76
N PHE A 61 -27.72 -1.57 41.09
CA PHE A 61 -27.57 -2.25 42.38
C PHE A 61 -27.41 -3.74 42.10
N SER A 62 -26.20 -4.13 41.71
CA SER A 62 -25.85 -5.54 41.56
C SER A 62 -25.85 -6.19 42.94
N ASN A 63 -26.73 -7.18 43.12
CA ASN A 63 -26.71 -8.04 44.29
C ASN A 63 -25.33 -8.69 44.40
N SER A 64 -24.66 -8.51 45.53
CA SER A 64 -23.36 -9.13 45.84
C SER A 64 -23.37 -10.66 45.66
N SER A 65 -24.54 -11.31 45.70
CA SER A 65 -24.69 -12.75 45.46
C SER A 65 -24.41 -13.14 44.01
N ASP A 66 -24.79 -12.30 43.05
CA ASP A 66 -24.76 -12.68 41.62
C ASP A 66 -23.33 -12.61 41.08
N ASN A 67 -22.55 -11.65 41.56
CA ASN A 67 -21.11 -11.57 41.27
C ASN A 67 -20.35 -12.76 41.85
N GLN A 68 -20.75 -13.24 43.04
CA GLN A 68 -20.09 -14.39 43.66
C GLN A 68 -20.41 -15.69 42.90
N ALA A 69 -21.65 -15.89 42.46
CA ALA A 69 -22.03 -17.03 41.63
C ALA A 69 -21.32 -17.03 40.27
N ALA A 70 -21.18 -15.86 39.63
CA ALA A 70 -20.44 -15.71 38.38
C ALA A 70 -18.94 -16.00 38.57
N LEU A 71 -18.36 -15.58 39.69
CA LEU A 71 -16.96 -15.84 40.02
C LEU A 71 -16.69 -17.34 40.23
N GLU A 72 -17.56 -18.03 40.96
CA GLU A 72 -17.47 -19.49 41.14
C GLU A 72 -17.62 -20.25 39.82
N ALA A 73 -18.53 -19.80 38.93
CA ALA A 73 -18.68 -20.35 37.60
C ALA A 73 -17.40 -20.18 36.75
N SER A 74 -16.74 -19.01 36.85
CA SER A 74 -15.48 -18.74 36.15
C SER A 74 -14.35 -19.69 36.60
N PHE A 75 -14.17 -19.90 37.91
CA PHE A 75 -13.16 -20.85 38.42
C PHE A 75 -13.42 -22.28 37.95
N LYS A 76 -14.69 -22.72 37.98
CA LYS A 76 -15.10 -24.04 37.50
C LYS A 76 -14.85 -24.20 36.00
N TYR A 77 -15.10 -23.16 35.20
CA TYR A 77 -14.91 -23.20 33.75
C TYR A 77 -13.43 -23.35 33.36
N PHE A 78 -12.51 -22.73 34.10
CA PHE A 78 -11.06 -22.89 33.87
C PHE A 78 -10.46 -24.17 34.50
N GLU A 79 -11.29 -25.06 35.04
CA GLU A 79 -10.87 -26.30 35.71
C GLU A 79 -9.88 -26.01 36.86
N ILE A 80 -10.21 -25.04 37.70
CA ILE A 80 -9.40 -24.66 38.87
C ILE A 80 -10.09 -25.21 40.11
N ASP A 81 -9.53 -26.29 40.66
CA ASP A 81 -10.14 -27.05 41.75
C ASP A 81 -10.24 -26.25 43.07
N ASN A 82 -9.30 -25.33 43.31
CA ASN A 82 -9.24 -24.55 44.54
C ASN A 82 -9.11 -23.03 44.27
N PRO A 83 -10.20 -22.25 44.35
CA PRO A 83 -10.21 -20.80 44.12
C PRO A 83 -9.27 -20.00 45.04
N LYS A 84 -8.88 -20.57 46.19
CA LYS A 84 -7.98 -19.93 47.15
C LYS A 84 -6.50 -20.05 46.76
N GLU A 85 -6.13 -21.11 46.05
CA GLU A 85 -4.76 -21.39 45.61
C GLU A 85 -4.53 -21.00 44.13
N ALA A 86 -5.59 -20.57 43.45
CA ALA A 86 -5.52 -20.11 42.07
C ALA A 86 -4.51 -18.96 41.94
N THR A 87 -3.47 -19.15 41.14
CA THR A 87 -2.54 -18.07 40.77
C THR A 87 -2.97 -17.42 39.46
N ARG A 88 -2.69 -16.12 39.31
CA ARG A 88 -2.95 -15.37 38.07
C ARG A 88 -2.28 -16.03 36.85
N GLU A 89 -1.10 -16.61 37.04
CA GLU A 89 -0.40 -17.36 36.00
C GLU A 89 -1.12 -18.64 35.58
N ALA A 90 -1.72 -19.38 36.52
CA ALA A 90 -2.48 -20.59 36.23
C ALA A 90 -3.73 -20.28 35.39
N VAL A 91 -4.47 -19.21 35.77
CA VAL A 91 -5.61 -18.71 35.00
C VAL A 91 -5.19 -18.28 33.59
N LYS A 92 -4.11 -17.50 33.47
CA LYS A 92 -3.58 -17.06 32.15
C LYS A 92 -3.10 -18.23 31.28
N LYS A 93 -2.56 -19.29 31.88
CA LYS A 93 -2.18 -20.52 31.16
C LYS A 93 -3.41 -21.26 30.62
N LYS A 94 -4.47 -21.41 31.43
CA LYS A 94 -5.72 -22.06 31.01
C LYS A 94 -6.47 -21.23 29.95
N PHE A 95 -6.52 -19.91 30.12
CA PHE A 95 -7.05 -18.97 29.13
C PHE A 95 -6.39 -19.17 27.77
N ARG A 96 -5.05 -19.07 27.68
CA ARG A 96 -4.33 -19.28 26.42
C ARG A 96 -4.61 -20.63 25.75
N ARG A 97 -4.72 -21.70 26.55
CA ARG A 97 -5.07 -23.03 26.03
C ARG A 97 -6.47 -23.05 25.43
N LEU A 98 -7.47 -22.51 26.14
CA LEU A 98 -8.86 -22.49 25.69
C LEU A 98 -9.06 -21.55 24.48
N SER A 99 -8.43 -20.38 24.48
CA SER A 99 -8.49 -19.45 23.35
C SER A 99 -7.87 -20.05 22.09
N LEU A 100 -6.80 -20.85 22.19
CA LEU A 100 -6.22 -21.54 21.04
C LEU A 100 -7.10 -22.67 20.49
N VAL A 101 -7.90 -23.31 21.35
CA VAL A 101 -8.85 -24.37 20.98
C VAL A 101 -10.10 -23.78 20.35
N HIS A 102 -10.64 -22.70 20.92
CA HIS A 102 -11.88 -22.04 20.47
C HIS A 102 -11.62 -20.76 19.65
N HIS A 103 -10.46 -20.65 18.99
CA HIS A 103 -10.16 -19.48 18.17
C HIS A 103 -11.07 -19.45 16.93
N PRO A 104 -11.79 -18.35 16.65
CA PRO A 104 -12.69 -18.28 15.50
C PRO A 104 -11.95 -18.56 14.18
N ASP A 105 -10.74 -18.02 14.00
CA ASP A 105 -9.96 -18.23 12.77
C ASP A 105 -9.53 -19.69 12.56
N ARG A 106 -9.29 -20.47 13.63
CA ARG A 106 -8.88 -21.87 13.50
C ARG A 106 -10.06 -22.81 13.29
N ASN A 107 -11.26 -22.39 13.70
CA ASN A 107 -12.49 -23.19 13.64
C ASN A 107 -13.45 -22.68 12.56
N ASN A 108 -12.92 -22.14 11.46
CA ASN A 108 -13.68 -21.65 10.30
C ASN A 108 -14.84 -20.72 10.67
N GLN A 109 -14.64 -19.86 11.68
CA GLN A 109 -15.65 -18.94 12.20
C GLN A 109 -16.98 -19.61 12.60
N SER A 110 -16.93 -20.87 13.06
CA SER A 110 -18.13 -21.55 13.57
C SER A 110 -18.78 -20.76 14.72
N GLU A 111 -20.11 -20.67 14.69
CA GLU A 111 -20.90 -19.91 15.68
C GLU A 111 -20.63 -20.38 17.12
N GLU A 112 -20.37 -21.68 17.29
CA GLU A 112 -19.99 -22.29 18.56
C GLU A 112 -18.65 -21.75 19.08
N SER A 113 -17.64 -21.64 18.21
CA SER A 113 -16.32 -21.12 18.58
C SER A 113 -16.36 -19.64 18.97
N VAL A 114 -17.19 -18.85 18.29
CA VAL A 114 -17.39 -17.42 18.63
C VAL A 114 -18.06 -17.27 19.99
N LYS A 115 -19.13 -18.03 20.26
CA LYS A 115 -19.83 -18.00 21.56
C LYS A 115 -18.93 -18.46 22.71
N GLU A 116 -18.15 -19.52 22.52
CA GLU A 116 -17.21 -19.99 23.54
C GLU A 116 -16.08 -18.99 23.78
N MET A 117 -15.53 -18.35 22.74
CA MET A 117 -14.50 -17.31 22.92
C MET A 117 -15.03 -16.11 23.73
N GLN A 118 -16.24 -15.64 23.45
CA GLN A 118 -16.88 -14.56 24.23
C GLN A 118 -17.03 -14.95 25.71
N LYS A 119 -17.42 -16.19 25.98
CA LYS A 119 -17.56 -16.73 27.33
C LYS A 119 -16.20 -16.85 28.05
N ILE A 120 -15.16 -17.32 27.36
CA ILE A 120 -13.79 -17.40 27.86
C ILE A 120 -13.30 -16.00 28.28
N ASN A 121 -13.48 -14.98 27.43
CA ASN A 121 -13.06 -13.61 27.71
C ASN A 121 -13.79 -13.03 28.93
N ARG A 122 -15.11 -13.17 28.98
CA ARG A 122 -15.93 -12.68 30.12
C ARG A 122 -15.49 -13.30 31.45
N PHE A 123 -15.25 -14.61 31.48
CA PHE A 123 -14.79 -15.27 32.70
C PHE A 123 -13.35 -14.91 33.08
N TYR A 124 -12.48 -14.67 32.10
CA TYR A 124 -11.12 -14.21 32.35
C TYR A 124 -11.10 -12.81 32.98
N GLU A 125 -11.89 -11.88 32.44
CA GLU A 125 -12.02 -10.51 32.98
C GLU A 125 -12.50 -10.49 34.43
N LEU A 126 -13.52 -11.29 34.77
CA LEU A 126 -14.02 -11.43 36.14
C LEU A 126 -12.94 -11.94 37.11
N LEU A 127 -12.15 -12.93 36.67
CA LEU A 127 -11.06 -13.46 37.48
C LEU A 127 -9.93 -12.43 37.65
N GLU A 128 -9.61 -11.67 36.60
CA GLU A 128 -8.57 -10.63 36.65
C GLU A 128 -8.93 -9.52 37.65
N GLN A 129 -10.18 -9.07 37.63
CA GLN A 129 -10.71 -8.12 38.63
C GLN A 129 -10.64 -8.67 40.05
N GLU A 130 -10.95 -9.95 40.25
CA GLU A 130 -10.85 -10.60 41.57
C GLU A 130 -9.39 -10.70 42.05
N PHE A 131 -8.43 -10.96 41.15
CA PHE A 131 -7.01 -10.92 41.51
C PHE A 131 -6.55 -9.51 41.87
N ASP A 132 -6.98 -8.48 41.14
CA ASP A 132 -6.66 -7.09 41.48
C ASP A 132 -7.26 -6.67 42.82
N ARG A 133 -8.47 -7.16 43.13
CA ARG A 133 -9.09 -6.98 44.45
C ARG A 133 -8.29 -7.65 45.56
N LYS A 134 -7.85 -8.90 45.37
CA LYS A 134 -7.04 -9.67 46.35
C LYS A 134 -5.62 -9.08 46.53
N GLU A 135 -5.00 -8.59 45.45
CA GLU A 135 -3.67 -7.97 45.48
C GLU A 135 -3.70 -6.53 46.03
N GLY A 136 -4.87 -5.97 46.31
CA GLY A 136 -5.03 -4.57 46.75
C GLY A 136 -4.76 -3.54 45.66
N LYS A 137 -4.67 -3.96 44.39
CA LYS A 137 -4.47 -3.10 43.21
C LYS A 137 -5.76 -2.51 42.67
N GLY A 138 -6.92 -3.06 43.06
CA GLY A 138 -8.25 -2.58 42.67
C GLY A 138 -8.60 -1.15 43.12
N GLY A 139 -7.71 -0.44 43.82
CA GLY A 139 -7.88 0.96 44.22
C GLY A 139 -7.38 2.01 43.21
N LEU A 140 -6.65 1.62 42.15
CA LEU A 140 -6.05 2.58 41.20
C LEU A 140 -6.89 2.84 39.94
N PHE A 141 -7.94 2.05 39.71
CA PHE A 141 -8.83 2.19 38.55
C PHE A 141 -10.32 2.33 38.92
N ASN A 142 -10.62 2.56 40.21
CA ASN A 142 -11.97 2.95 40.61
C ASN A 142 -12.03 4.49 40.62
N GLU A 143 -12.88 5.07 39.78
CA GLU A 143 -13.14 6.51 39.62
C GLU A 143 -13.65 7.25 40.87
N ASN A 144 -13.52 6.65 42.06
CA ASN A 144 -13.64 7.36 43.32
C ASN A 144 -12.25 7.87 43.73
N ILE A 145 -11.76 8.87 43.00
CA ILE A 145 -10.80 9.82 43.55
C ILE A 145 -11.41 10.27 44.89
N PRO A 146 -10.75 10.07 46.04
CA PRO A 146 -11.17 10.74 47.27
C PRO A 146 -11.17 12.22 46.89
N GLU A 147 -12.34 12.84 46.80
CA GLU A 147 -12.42 14.28 46.62
C GLU A 147 -11.45 14.87 47.63
N GLU A 148 -10.36 15.48 47.15
CA GLU A 148 -9.53 16.31 48.01
C GLU A 148 -10.52 17.21 48.75
N PRO A 149 -10.51 17.22 50.10
CA PRO A 149 -11.53 17.90 50.88
C PRO A 149 -11.67 19.29 50.30
N ASN A 150 -12.82 19.55 49.66
CA ASN A 150 -13.07 20.75 48.89
C ASN A 150 -12.67 21.94 49.76
N ALA A 151 -11.51 22.53 49.47
CA ALA A 151 -10.92 23.63 50.23
C ALA A 151 -11.71 24.95 50.05
N ASP A 152 -12.96 24.84 49.62
CA ASP A 152 -13.97 25.89 49.55
C ASP A 152 -14.99 25.79 50.70
N THR A 153 -14.84 24.81 51.60
CA THR A 153 -15.51 24.79 52.92
C THR A 153 -14.57 25.29 54.02
N THR A 154 -13.86 26.39 53.77
CA THR A 154 -13.55 27.28 54.91
C THR A 154 -14.77 28.16 55.08
N GLU A 155 -15.75 27.64 55.84
CA GLU A 155 -16.60 28.51 56.64
C GLU A 155 -15.65 29.55 57.26
N ALA A 156 -15.85 30.80 56.85
CA ALA A 156 -15.14 31.91 57.43
C ALA A 156 -15.36 31.82 58.93
N ASP A 157 -14.32 31.49 59.69
CA ASP A 157 -14.30 31.71 61.12
C ASP A 157 -14.63 33.20 61.33
N PRO A 158 -15.85 33.55 61.80
CA PRO A 158 -16.37 34.91 61.65
C PRO A 158 -15.69 35.91 62.57
N ASP A 159 -14.97 35.48 63.60
CA ASP A 159 -14.67 36.33 64.74
C ASP A 159 -13.19 36.31 65.12
N GLU A 160 -12.34 36.86 64.25
CA GLU A 160 -11.06 37.45 64.68
C GLU A 160 -11.27 38.99 64.83
N PRO A 161 -11.84 39.48 65.96
CA PRO A 161 -12.18 40.88 66.15
C PRO A 161 -10.91 41.74 66.19
N GLY A 162 -10.76 42.65 65.22
CA GLY A 162 -9.73 43.69 65.25
C GLY A 162 -8.92 43.88 63.96
N ILE A 163 -9.09 43.02 62.95
CA ILE A 163 -8.40 43.19 61.65
C ILE A 163 -9.25 44.07 60.74
N SER A 164 -8.70 45.22 60.32
CA SER A 164 -9.38 46.10 59.36
C SER A 164 -9.59 45.42 58.01
N ASP A 165 -10.67 45.75 57.31
CA ASP A 165 -10.99 45.20 55.98
C ASP A 165 -9.84 45.33 54.98
N GLU A 166 -9.03 46.38 55.13
CA GLU A 166 -7.90 46.67 54.26
C GLU A 166 -6.73 45.69 54.50
N GLU A 167 -6.51 45.28 55.75
CA GLU A 167 -5.54 44.24 56.07
C GLU A 167 -6.00 42.85 55.58
N ARG A 168 -7.31 42.56 55.65
CA ARG A 168 -7.89 41.33 55.08
C ARG A 168 -7.70 41.27 53.56
N LYS A 169 -7.88 42.38 52.84
CA LYS A 169 -7.60 42.47 51.39
C LYS A 169 -6.11 42.28 51.08
N ARG A 170 -5.20 42.83 51.90
CA ARG A 170 -3.75 42.64 51.74
C ARG A 170 -3.36 41.18 51.90
N ARG A 171 -3.85 40.50 52.93
CA ARG A 171 -3.61 39.05 53.14
C ARG A 171 -4.10 38.20 51.96
N ARG A 172 -5.32 38.46 51.45
CA ARG A 172 -5.85 37.77 50.26
C ARG A 172 -4.98 37.98 49.02
N LYS A 173 -4.49 39.20 48.78
CA LYS A 173 -3.58 39.50 47.66
C LYS A 173 -2.25 38.75 47.79
N VAL A 174 -1.67 38.71 48.99
CA VAL A 174 -0.42 37.97 49.26
C VAL A 174 -0.63 36.47 49.09
N GLN A 175 -1.69 35.89 49.64
CA GLN A 175 -2.01 34.48 49.53
C GLN A 175 -2.27 34.07 48.06
N LYS A 176 -3.02 34.87 47.30
CA LYS A 176 -3.23 34.64 45.86
C LYS A 176 -1.92 34.67 45.08
N LYS A 177 -1.03 35.63 45.38
CA LYS A 177 0.30 35.72 44.76
C LYS A 177 1.20 34.54 45.13
N GLN A 178 1.12 34.03 46.35
CA GLN A 178 1.85 32.83 46.79
C GLN A 178 1.33 31.57 46.07
N ARG A 179 0.01 31.38 45.97
CA ARG A 179 -0.60 30.27 45.22
C ARG A 179 -0.20 30.29 43.74
N GLN A 180 -0.24 31.46 43.10
CA GLN A 180 0.21 31.59 41.71
C GLN A 180 1.70 31.23 41.53
N ARG A 181 2.57 31.62 42.48
CA ARG A 181 3.99 31.23 42.45
C ARG A 181 4.20 29.73 42.69
N ALA A 182 3.40 29.10 43.54
CA ALA A 182 3.45 27.66 43.77
C ALA A 182 3.03 26.90 42.50
N GLN A 183 1.90 27.26 41.89
CA GLN A 183 1.41 26.66 40.64
C GLN A 183 2.42 26.83 39.49
N GLN A 184 3.08 27.99 39.40
CA GLN A 184 4.13 28.20 38.39
C GLN A 184 5.39 27.33 38.63
N ARG A 185 5.72 27.02 39.90
CA ARG A 185 6.85 26.14 40.22
C ARG A 185 6.51 24.69 39.90
N GLU A 186 5.31 24.26 40.27
CA GLU A 186 4.80 22.92 39.98
C GLU A 186 4.70 22.67 38.48
N LYS A 187 4.15 23.63 37.72
CA LYS A 187 4.11 23.53 36.25
C LYS A 187 5.52 23.39 35.64
N LYS A 188 6.48 24.18 36.10
CA LYS A 188 7.88 24.08 35.63
C LYS A 188 8.55 22.76 36.03
N GLU A 189 8.20 22.22 37.19
CA GLU A 189 8.70 20.92 37.63
C GLU A 189 8.10 19.77 36.80
N GLN A 190 6.82 19.86 36.48
CA GLN A 190 6.15 18.92 35.58
C GLN A 190 6.78 18.95 34.17
N GLU A 191 6.98 20.15 33.60
CA GLU A 191 7.69 20.31 32.31
C GLU A 191 9.08 19.66 32.34
N ARG A 192 9.85 19.81 33.44
CA ARG A 192 11.17 19.16 33.59
C ARG A 192 11.08 17.63 33.69
N ARG A 193 10.03 17.09 34.32
CA ARG A 193 9.80 15.64 34.41
C ARG A 193 9.42 15.06 33.06
N GLU A 194 8.59 15.77 32.29
CA GLU A 194 8.22 15.40 30.92
C GLU A 194 9.43 15.43 29.99
N GLU A 195 10.29 16.47 30.06
CA GLU A 195 11.56 16.53 29.31
C GLU A 195 12.56 15.43 29.71
N GLU A 196 12.62 15.03 30.97
CA GLU A 196 13.45 13.90 31.40
C GLU A 196 12.89 12.55 30.89
N PHE A 197 11.57 12.39 30.91
CA PHE A 197 10.92 11.20 30.39
C PHE A 197 11.14 11.03 28.89
N GLU A 198 10.99 12.10 28.11
CA GLU A 198 11.25 12.05 26.65
C GLU A 198 12.71 11.75 26.34
N ARG A 199 13.67 12.34 27.07
CA ARG A 199 15.09 11.99 26.89
C ARG A 199 15.38 10.52 27.17
N ARG A 200 14.79 9.94 28.22
CA ARG A 200 14.96 8.50 28.51
C ARG A 200 14.30 7.62 27.44
N ARG A 201 13.20 8.08 26.85
CA ARG A 201 12.53 7.39 25.75
C ARG A 201 13.41 7.41 24.50
N GLU A 202 13.95 8.57 24.12
CA GLU A 202 14.89 8.72 23.00
C GLU A 202 16.14 7.84 23.20
N GLU A 203 16.74 7.83 24.40
CA GLU A 203 17.88 6.96 24.73
C GLU A 203 17.56 5.47 24.58
N MET A 204 16.35 5.05 25.00
CA MET A 204 15.89 3.66 24.87
C MET A 204 15.61 3.29 23.41
N GLU A 205 15.03 4.20 22.62
CA GLU A 205 14.78 4.00 21.19
C GLU A 205 16.11 3.91 20.41
N GLU A 206 17.09 4.76 20.74
CA GLU A 206 18.44 4.67 20.18
C GLU A 206 19.15 3.37 20.56
N GLU A 207 19.04 2.91 21.82
CA GLU A 207 19.62 1.63 22.24
C GLU A 207 18.96 0.45 21.51
N MET A 208 17.64 0.47 21.36
CA MET A 208 16.93 -0.55 20.59
C MET A 208 17.33 -0.53 19.11
N HIS A 209 17.56 0.64 18.53
CA HIS A 209 18.05 0.77 17.15
C HIS A 209 19.46 0.18 17.01
N ARG A 210 20.38 0.52 17.91
CA ARG A 210 21.74 -0.06 17.93
C ARG A 210 21.72 -1.58 18.05
N ARG A 211 20.90 -2.13 18.96
CA ARG A 211 20.74 -3.59 19.11
C ARG A 211 20.16 -4.25 17.86
N ARG A 212 19.25 -3.57 17.16
CA ARG A 212 18.70 -4.05 15.89
C ARG A 212 19.77 -4.10 14.80
N GLU A 213 20.56 -3.03 14.65
CA GLU A 213 21.67 -2.99 13.69
C GLU A 213 22.71 -4.08 13.98
N GLU A 214 23.10 -4.26 15.24
CA GLU A 214 24.03 -5.34 15.65
C GLU A 214 23.47 -6.74 15.30
N MET A 215 22.17 -6.96 15.54
CA MET A 215 21.51 -8.22 15.20
C MET A 215 21.41 -8.43 13.69
N GLU A 216 21.12 -7.38 12.91
CA GLU A 216 21.10 -7.43 11.45
C GLU A 216 22.49 -7.75 10.88
N GLU A 217 23.56 -7.17 11.43
CA GLU A 217 24.94 -7.51 11.06
C GLU A 217 25.32 -8.95 11.39
N VAL A 218 24.88 -9.46 12.55
CA VAL A 218 25.06 -10.88 12.91
C VAL A 218 24.32 -11.79 11.92
N MET A 219 23.04 -11.51 11.65
CA MET A 219 22.26 -12.31 10.69
C MET A 219 22.84 -12.26 9.28
N HIS A 220 23.33 -11.10 8.83
CA HIS A 220 23.96 -10.97 7.52
C HIS A 220 25.23 -11.83 7.41
N ARG A 221 26.08 -11.85 8.45
CA ARG A 221 27.26 -12.71 8.50
C ARG A 221 26.90 -14.20 8.47
N GLU A 222 25.90 -14.61 9.25
CA GLU A 222 25.42 -16.01 9.25
C GLU A 222 24.85 -16.41 7.89
N TRP A 223 24.10 -15.51 7.24
CA TRP A 223 23.54 -15.73 5.91
C TRP A 223 24.63 -15.87 4.84
N GLU A 224 25.66 -15.02 4.86
CA GLU A 224 26.80 -15.13 3.94
C GLU A 224 27.58 -16.43 4.15
N GLU A 225 27.78 -16.86 5.39
CA GLU A 225 28.40 -18.16 5.69
C GLU A 225 27.56 -19.33 5.19
N ALA A 226 26.25 -19.30 5.40
CA ALA A 226 25.33 -20.32 4.91
C ALA A 226 25.33 -20.38 3.37
N ARG A 227 25.33 -19.22 2.72
CA ARG A 227 25.44 -19.11 1.26
C ARG A 227 26.77 -19.71 0.76
N ARG A 228 27.89 -19.40 1.40
CA ARG A 228 29.20 -19.95 1.04
C ARG A 228 29.22 -21.48 1.18
N LYS A 229 28.66 -22.02 2.27
CA LYS A 229 28.51 -23.47 2.48
C LYS A 229 27.63 -24.12 1.40
N MET A 230 26.55 -23.46 0.98
CA MET A 230 25.68 -23.94 -0.08
C MET A 230 26.39 -23.95 -1.44
N GLU A 231 27.13 -22.88 -1.78
CA GLU A 231 27.93 -22.79 -3.01
C GLU A 231 29.02 -23.89 -3.05
N GLU A 232 29.71 -24.14 -1.93
CA GLU A 232 30.66 -25.25 -1.80
C GLU A 232 30.00 -26.62 -1.97
N PHE A 233 28.81 -26.82 -1.40
CA PHE A 233 28.05 -28.06 -1.53
C PHE A 233 27.61 -28.30 -2.98
N GLN A 234 27.08 -27.28 -3.66
CA GLN A 234 26.71 -27.36 -5.07
C GLN A 234 27.92 -27.65 -5.96
N LYS A 235 29.07 -27.03 -5.68
CA LYS A 235 30.33 -27.31 -6.40
C LYS A 235 30.74 -28.78 -6.23
N LYS A 236 30.72 -29.30 -5.00
CA LYS A 236 30.99 -30.73 -4.72
C LYS A 236 30.01 -31.66 -5.43
N GLN A 237 28.73 -31.31 -5.49
CA GLN A 237 27.75 -32.08 -6.26
C GLN A 237 28.07 -32.08 -7.76
N LYS A 238 28.39 -30.92 -8.34
CA LYS A 238 28.77 -30.81 -9.77
C LYS A 238 30.03 -31.62 -10.08
N GLU A 239 31.06 -31.55 -9.24
CA GLU A 239 32.29 -32.34 -9.36
C GLU A 239 32.00 -33.84 -9.26
N THR A 240 31.15 -34.27 -8.31
CA THR A 240 30.76 -35.68 -8.15
C THR A 240 29.96 -36.18 -9.36
N LYS A 241 29.01 -35.38 -9.86
CA LYS A 241 28.25 -35.69 -11.09
C LYS A 241 29.18 -35.79 -12.30
N GLN A 242 30.14 -34.88 -12.45
CA GLN A 242 31.14 -34.94 -13.53
C GLN A 242 32.06 -36.16 -13.43
N GLN A 243 32.53 -36.52 -12.23
CA GLN A 243 33.34 -37.71 -12.00
C GLN A 243 32.55 -39.00 -12.26
N ASN A 244 31.29 -39.06 -11.85
CA ASN A 244 30.43 -40.20 -12.12
C ASN A 244 30.11 -40.31 -13.61
N LYS A 245 29.88 -39.18 -14.29
CA LYS A 245 29.72 -39.11 -15.74
C LYS A 245 30.98 -39.62 -16.43
N SER A 246 32.17 -39.11 -16.11
CA SER A 246 33.41 -39.56 -16.76
C SER A 246 33.71 -41.05 -16.51
N LYS A 247 33.47 -41.56 -15.30
CA LYS A 247 33.57 -43.01 -14.99
C LYS A 247 32.56 -43.83 -15.78
N PHE A 248 31.32 -43.35 -15.91
CA PHE A 248 30.29 -44.01 -16.71
C PHE A 248 30.67 -44.04 -18.20
N TYR A 249 31.09 -42.91 -18.80
CA TYR A 249 31.52 -42.86 -20.20
C TYR A 249 32.74 -43.76 -20.46
N ASN A 250 33.75 -43.72 -19.58
CA ASN A 250 34.96 -44.54 -19.74
C ASN A 250 34.71 -46.04 -19.57
N SER A 251 33.79 -46.46 -18.69
CA SER A 251 33.45 -47.88 -18.50
C SER A 251 32.44 -48.41 -19.53
N SER A 252 31.48 -47.59 -19.93
CA SER A 252 30.38 -47.97 -20.82
C SER A 252 30.75 -47.89 -22.31
N LEU A 253 31.43 -46.82 -22.76
CA LEU A 253 31.60 -46.56 -24.21
C LEU A 253 32.94 -47.04 -24.79
N ASN A 254 33.96 -47.28 -23.97
CA ASN A 254 35.23 -47.80 -24.50
C ASN A 254 35.19 -49.31 -24.79
N THR A 255 34.30 -50.06 -24.13
CA THR A 255 34.15 -51.49 -24.42
C THR A 255 33.31 -51.71 -25.69
N LYS A 256 33.79 -52.57 -26.60
CA LYS A 256 33.04 -52.97 -27.82
C LYS A 256 31.62 -53.48 -27.47
N LYS A 257 31.50 -54.15 -26.32
CA LYS A 257 30.24 -54.68 -25.77
C LYS A 257 29.26 -53.58 -25.36
N GLY A 258 29.72 -52.50 -24.71
CA GLY A 258 28.86 -51.39 -24.33
C GLY A 258 28.39 -50.55 -25.52
N ARG A 259 29.26 -50.33 -26.53
CA ARG A 259 28.88 -49.72 -27.82
C ARG A 259 27.84 -50.54 -28.57
N MET A 260 28.02 -51.85 -28.65
CA MET A 260 27.02 -52.75 -29.25
C MET A 260 25.71 -52.73 -28.49
N LYS A 261 25.73 -52.73 -27.15
CA LYS A 261 24.52 -52.72 -26.34
C LYS A 261 23.75 -51.42 -26.49
N ALA A 262 24.44 -50.27 -26.47
CA ALA A 262 23.81 -48.97 -26.72
C ALA A 262 23.21 -48.88 -28.13
N HIS A 263 23.91 -49.38 -29.15
CA HIS A 263 23.39 -49.45 -30.51
C HIS A 263 22.19 -50.39 -30.64
N GLN A 264 22.21 -51.55 -29.96
CA GLN A 264 21.08 -52.47 -29.92
C GLN A 264 19.87 -51.85 -29.21
N THR A 265 20.06 -51.16 -28.08
CA THR A 265 18.95 -50.47 -27.38
C THR A 265 18.35 -49.36 -28.25
N TRP A 266 19.18 -48.56 -28.92
CA TRP A 266 18.70 -47.54 -29.86
C TRP A 266 17.95 -48.16 -31.04
N LYS A 267 18.51 -49.22 -31.63
CA LYS A 267 17.90 -49.93 -32.76
C LYS A 267 16.57 -50.59 -32.37
N SER A 268 16.50 -51.25 -31.21
CA SER A 268 15.25 -51.83 -30.70
C SER A 268 14.19 -50.77 -30.39
N LYS A 269 14.59 -49.55 -30.01
CA LYS A 269 13.65 -48.44 -29.77
C LYS A 269 13.10 -47.87 -31.08
N ILE A 270 13.94 -47.75 -32.12
CA ILE A 270 13.51 -47.38 -33.48
C ILE A 270 12.58 -48.46 -34.05
N GLU A 271 12.97 -49.74 -33.97
CA GLU A 271 12.17 -50.87 -34.46
C GLU A 271 10.84 -51.02 -33.70
N ALA A 272 10.76 -50.60 -32.44
CA ALA A 272 9.51 -50.55 -31.69
C ALA A 272 8.58 -49.44 -32.20
N LEU A 273 9.11 -48.25 -32.47
CA LEU A 273 8.35 -47.13 -33.03
C LEU A 273 7.87 -47.44 -34.46
N GLU A 274 8.72 -48.03 -35.30
CA GLU A 274 8.35 -48.43 -36.67
C GLU A 274 7.26 -49.52 -36.67
N LYS A 275 7.32 -50.49 -35.74
CA LYS A 275 6.28 -51.52 -35.60
C LYS A 275 4.95 -50.98 -35.06
N GLU A 276 5.00 -49.95 -34.22
CA GLU A 276 3.79 -49.25 -33.77
C GLU A 276 3.15 -48.45 -34.92
N GLU A 277 3.96 -47.90 -35.84
CA GLU A 277 3.45 -47.25 -37.06
C GLU A 277 2.89 -48.25 -38.09
N GLU A 278 3.54 -49.41 -38.32
CA GLU A 278 3.10 -50.39 -39.31
C GLU A 278 1.91 -51.27 -38.84
N GLY A 279 1.70 -51.40 -37.53
CA GLY A 279 0.67 -52.28 -36.94
C GLY A 279 -0.77 -51.72 -36.92
N THR A 280 -0.98 -50.46 -37.28
CA THR A 280 -2.29 -49.79 -37.11
C THR A 280 -3.28 -49.96 -38.26
N ASN A 281 -2.94 -50.71 -39.32
CA ASN A 281 -3.79 -50.81 -40.51
C ASN A 281 -4.62 -52.11 -40.66
N ASN A 282 -4.55 -53.05 -39.72
CA ASN A 282 -5.38 -54.27 -39.77
C ASN A 282 -6.35 -54.33 -38.60
N GLY A 283 -7.60 -53.96 -38.90
CA GLY A 283 -8.72 -54.02 -37.97
C GLY A 283 -8.96 -55.44 -37.45
N SER A 284 -8.81 -55.63 -36.14
CA SER A 284 -9.53 -56.67 -35.43
C SER A 284 -9.81 -56.18 -34.01
N SER A 285 -11.10 -56.07 -33.73
CA SER A 285 -11.69 -55.55 -32.51
C SER A 285 -11.37 -56.45 -31.31
N GLN A 286 -10.31 -56.10 -30.58
CA GLN A 286 -10.14 -56.53 -29.20
C GLN A 286 -9.98 -55.25 -28.38
N MET A 287 -10.96 -54.96 -27.52
CA MET A 287 -10.97 -53.80 -26.63
C MET A 287 -9.89 -53.98 -25.53
N GLY A 288 -8.63 -53.98 -25.93
CA GLY A 288 -7.51 -53.67 -25.05
C GLY A 288 -7.58 -52.19 -24.69
N ALA A 289 -7.18 -51.87 -23.46
CA ALA A 289 -7.13 -50.50 -22.93
C ALA A 289 -6.67 -49.51 -24.01
N ARG A 290 -7.55 -48.58 -24.41
CA ARG A 290 -7.22 -47.54 -25.38
C ARG A 290 -6.07 -46.72 -24.78
N SER A 291 -4.86 -46.93 -25.28
CA SER A 291 -3.76 -46.01 -25.03
C SER A 291 -4.15 -44.64 -25.59
N LYS A 292 -3.84 -43.56 -24.86
CA LYS A 292 -4.04 -42.19 -25.36
C LYS A 292 -3.38 -42.07 -26.74
N PRO A 293 -4.02 -41.37 -27.70
CA PRO A 293 -3.40 -41.10 -28.99
C PRO A 293 -2.10 -40.32 -28.74
N PRO A 294 -0.96 -40.75 -29.32
CA PRO A 294 0.32 -40.09 -29.13
C PRO A 294 0.25 -38.65 -29.66
N ASN A 295 0.60 -37.69 -28.83
CA ASN A 295 0.78 -36.30 -29.23
C ASN A 295 2.25 -36.10 -29.60
N SER A 296 2.54 -36.19 -30.89
CA SER A 296 3.90 -36.14 -31.44
C SER A 296 4.68 -34.89 -31.03
N ILE A 297 4.01 -33.76 -30.80
CA ILE A 297 4.66 -32.50 -30.42
C ILE A 297 5.10 -32.54 -28.96
N MET A 298 4.23 -33.02 -28.06
CA MET A 298 4.58 -33.19 -26.65
C MET A 298 5.64 -34.29 -26.43
N GLU A 299 5.69 -35.26 -27.34
CA GLU A 299 6.71 -36.31 -27.38
C GLU A 299 8.04 -35.84 -27.99
N CYS A 300 8.05 -34.69 -28.68
CA CYS A 300 9.25 -34.11 -29.29
C CYS A 300 9.77 -32.86 -28.57
N SER A 301 9.07 -32.35 -27.55
CA SER A 301 9.57 -31.20 -26.78
C SER A 301 10.95 -31.51 -26.19
N THR A 302 11.85 -30.54 -26.34
CA THR A 302 13.23 -30.55 -25.85
C THR A 302 13.39 -29.82 -24.52
N ASP A 303 12.30 -29.32 -23.94
CA ASP A 303 12.34 -28.64 -22.65
C ASP A 303 12.62 -29.65 -21.53
N ASP A 304 13.50 -29.29 -20.59
CA ASP A 304 13.93 -30.19 -19.53
C ASP A 304 12.76 -30.62 -18.62
N ILE A 305 11.77 -29.76 -18.39
CA ILE A 305 10.56 -30.09 -17.61
C ILE A 305 9.73 -31.12 -18.38
N ALA A 306 9.53 -30.90 -19.68
CA ALA A 306 8.80 -31.82 -20.55
C ALA A 306 9.49 -33.19 -20.64
N ILE A 307 10.82 -33.21 -20.73
CA ILE A 307 11.63 -34.43 -20.73
C ILE A 307 11.50 -35.16 -19.39
N ALA A 308 11.60 -34.45 -18.26
CA ALA A 308 11.47 -35.05 -16.93
C ALA A 308 10.10 -35.72 -16.73
N LEU A 309 9.01 -35.05 -17.13
CA LEU A 309 7.66 -35.61 -17.06
C LEU A 309 7.49 -36.83 -17.97
N ARG A 310 8.04 -36.80 -19.19
CA ARG A 310 8.03 -37.96 -20.10
C ARG A 310 8.76 -39.16 -19.52
N LEU A 311 9.82 -38.93 -18.75
CA LEU A 311 10.59 -39.98 -18.09
C LEU A 311 9.95 -40.46 -16.77
N GLY A 312 8.82 -39.88 -16.35
CA GLY A 312 8.20 -40.15 -15.05
C GLY A 312 9.05 -39.71 -13.86
N ALA A 313 9.95 -38.73 -14.07
CA ALA A 313 10.85 -38.20 -13.05
C ALA A 313 10.23 -36.96 -12.39
N THR A 314 9.11 -37.16 -11.68
CA THR A 314 8.29 -36.09 -11.10
C THR A 314 9.07 -35.14 -10.20
N ASP A 315 9.89 -35.68 -9.29
CA ASP A 315 10.74 -34.87 -8.39
C ASP A 315 11.65 -33.91 -9.17
N VAL A 316 12.23 -34.40 -10.26
CA VAL A 316 13.12 -33.60 -11.13
C VAL A 316 12.33 -32.51 -11.85
N ALA A 317 11.11 -32.81 -12.32
CA ALA A 317 10.25 -31.80 -12.92
C ALA A 317 9.87 -30.69 -11.93
N ILE A 318 9.59 -31.04 -10.66
CA ILE A 318 9.31 -30.08 -9.58
C ILE A 318 10.55 -29.21 -9.32
N GLU A 319 11.73 -29.81 -9.18
CA GLU A 319 12.99 -29.10 -8.97
C GLU A 319 13.27 -28.11 -10.12
N LEU A 320 13.06 -28.53 -11.38
CA LEU A 320 13.26 -27.68 -12.56
C LEU A 320 12.29 -26.49 -12.62
N VAL A 321 11.02 -26.69 -12.24
CA VAL A 321 10.05 -25.58 -12.11
C VAL A 321 10.49 -24.62 -11.01
N GLN A 322 10.93 -25.12 -9.86
CA GLN A 322 11.42 -24.29 -8.75
C GLN A 322 12.67 -23.50 -9.14
N GLU A 323 13.60 -24.12 -9.86
CA GLU A 323 14.80 -23.47 -10.38
C GLU A 323 14.42 -22.38 -11.38
N SER A 324 13.53 -22.67 -12.33
CA SER A 324 13.03 -21.69 -13.31
C SER A 324 12.35 -20.49 -12.65
N MET A 325 11.57 -20.73 -11.58
CA MET A 325 10.95 -19.68 -10.78
C MET A 325 12.00 -18.80 -10.08
N ALA A 326 13.01 -19.42 -9.47
CA ALA A 326 14.10 -18.70 -8.80
C ALA A 326 14.94 -17.88 -9.79
N GLU A 327 15.25 -18.43 -10.97
CA GLU A 327 15.98 -17.74 -12.03
C GLU A 327 15.19 -16.55 -12.58
N CYS A 328 13.90 -16.73 -12.87
CA CYS A 328 13.05 -15.66 -13.37
C CYS A 328 12.94 -14.51 -12.34
N MET A 329 12.84 -14.85 -11.05
CA MET A 329 12.84 -13.87 -9.97
C MET A 329 14.16 -13.10 -9.91
N GLN A 330 15.30 -13.80 -9.96
CA GLN A 330 16.62 -13.15 -10.00
C GLN A 330 16.79 -12.27 -11.24
N GLN A 331 16.32 -12.72 -12.40
CA GLN A 331 16.42 -11.97 -13.65
C GLN A 331 15.58 -10.70 -13.60
N SER A 332 14.34 -10.80 -13.11
CA SER A 332 13.45 -9.65 -12.92
C SER A 332 14.04 -8.62 -11.95
N LEU A 333 14.65 -9.07 -10.84
CA LEU A 333 15.38 -8.20 -9.92
C LEU A 333 16.58 -7.52 -10.60
N ARG A 334 17.34 -8.23 -11.44
CA ARG A 334 18.45 -7.65 -12.22
C ARG A 334 17.96 -6.61 -13.22
N ASP A 335 16.83 -6.84 -13.88
CA ASP A 335 16.31 -5.92 -14.89
C ASP A 335 15.73 -4.64 -14.25
N ARG A 336 15.13 -4.73 -13.06
CA ARG A 336 14.80 -3.54 -12.25
C ARG A 336 16.03 -2.75 -11.84
N ALA A 337 17.06 -3.44 -11.34
CA ALA A 337 18.34 -2.82 -10.99
C ALA A 337 18.96 -2.09 -12.19
N ARG A 338 18.91 -2.68 -13.40
CA ARG A 338 19.38 -2.04 -14.64
C ARG A 338 18.56 -0.81 -15.05
N LYS A 339 17.25 -0.81 -14.81
CA LYS A 339 16.37 0.33 -15.11
C LYS A 339 16.59 1.52 -14.18
N GLY A 340 17.45 1.39 -13.16
CA GLY A 340 17.61 2.42 -12.14
C GLY A 340 16.36 2.61 -11.30
N GLU A 341 15.41 1.66 -11.37
CA GLU A 341 14.42 1.45 -10.32
C GLU A 341 15.25 0.97 -9.13
N MET A 342 15.80 1.93 -8.38
CA MET A 342 16.51 1.63 -7.16
C MET A 342 15.56 0.80 -6.33
N ILE A 343 15.86 -0.48 -6.22
CA ILE A 343 15.67 -1.23 -4.99
C ILE A 343 16.58 -0.50 -4.00
N GLY A 344 16.17 0.70 -3.60
CA GLY A 344 16.76 1.34 -2.45
C GLY A 344 16.72 0.31 -1.36
N THR A 345 17.78 0.25 -0.58
CA THR A 345 17.97 -0.58 0.62
C THR A 345 16.82 -0.40 1.61
N PHE A 346 15.63 -0.85 1.23
CA PHE A 346 14.36 -0.69 1.92
C PHE A 346 13.90 -2.10 2.26
N PRO A 347 14.17 -2.56 3.49
CA PRO A 347 13.42 -3.65 4.11
C PRO A 347 11.92 -3.31 4.33
N TYR A 348 11.41 -2.21 3.76
CA TYR A 348 10.07 -1.65 3.95
C TYR A 348 9.35 -1.30 2.64
N LEU A 349 9.65 -1.99 1.52
CA LEU A 349 8.59 -2.09 0.52
C LEU A 349 7.42 -2.79 1.21
N ALA A 350 6.24 -2.16 1.18
CA ALA A 350 5.03 -2.72 1.73
C ALA A 350 4.93 -4.18 1.27
N GLU A 351 4.65 -5.08 2.20
CA GLU A 351 4.63 -6.52 1.99
C GLU A 351 3.84 -6.88 0.72
N GLU A 352 2.79 -6.11 0.43
CA GLU A 352 1.97 -6.16 -0.79
C GLU A 352 2.71 -5.96 -2.12
N ASP A 353 3.60 -4.97 -2.25
CA ASP A 353 4.29 -4.69 -3.53
C ASP A 353 5.32 -5.78 -3.86
N THR A 354 5.96 -6.31 -2.82
CA THR A 354 6.89 -7.44 -2.95
C THR A 354 6.12 -8.72 -3.29
N LEU A 355 4.95 -8.93 -2.67
CA LEU A 355 4.06 -10.05 -2.97
C LEU A 355 3.57 -10.01 -4.42
N LYS A 356 3.12 -8.83 -4.87
CA LYS A 356 2.58 -8.61 -6.23
C LYS A 356 3.66 -8.77 -7.30
N PHE A 357 4.88 -8.32 -7.02
CA PHE A 357 6.00 -8.54 -7.93
C PHE A 357 6.37 -10.02 -8.06
N ASN A 358 6.48 -10.70 -6.93
CA ASN A 358 6.76 -12.13 -6.91
C ASN A 358 5.68 -12.89 -7.70
N TYR A 359 4.43 -12.51 -7.55
CA TYR A 359 3.30 -13.09 -8.26
C TYR A 359 3.45 -13.08 -9.79
N GLU A 360 3.73 -11.94 -10.42
CA GLU A 360 3.85 -11.85 -11.89
C GLU A 360 4.97 -12.75 -12.43
N VAL A 361 6.09 -12.83 -11.71
CA VAL A 361 7.22 -13.69 -12.08
C VAL A 361 6.83 -15.17 -12.03
N TYR A 362 6.18 -15.61 -10.94
CA TYR A 362 5.77 -17.01 -10.79
C TYR A 362 4.73 -17.43 -11.83
N VAL A 363 3.77 -16.55 -12.12
CA VAL A 363 2.75 -16.78 -13.16
C VAL A 363 3.40 -16.98 -14.53
N ASN A 364 4.36 -16.14 -14.89
CA ASN A 364 5.08 -16.25 -16.16
C ASN A 364 5.81 -17.58 -16.32
N VAL A 365 6.39 -18.12 -15.24
CA VAL A 365 7.07 -19.42 -15.28
C VAL A 365 6.08 -20.57 -15.42
N LEU A 366 4.98 -20.55 -14.64
CA LEU A 366 3.94 -21.56 -14.72
C LEU A 366 3.26 -21.61 -16.10
N GLN A 367 3.08 -20.43 -16.73
CA GLN A 367 2.51 -20.29 -18.08
C GLN A 367 3.55 -20.32 -19.21
N SER A 368 4.82 -20.51 -18.87
CA SER A 368 5.88 -20.59 -19.88
C SER A 368 5.57 -21.75 -20.85
N ARG A 369 5.78 -21.47 -22.14
CA ARG A 369 5.52 -22.43 -23.21
C ARG A 369 6.69 -23.41 -23.27
N LEU A 370 6.41 -24.69 -23.01
CA LEU A 370 7.42 -25.75 -23.06
C LEU A 370 7.61 -26.31 -24.47
N ASP A 371 6.74 -25.94 -25.43
CA ASP A 371 6.82 -26.38 -26.81
C ASP A 371 6.28 -25.34 -27.81
N ALA A 372 6.39 -25.68 -29.10
CA ALA A 372 5.97 -24.84 -30.23
C ALA A 372 4.44 -24.61 -30.30
N ASP A 373 3.66 -25.53 -29.71
CA ASP A 373 2.20 -25.44 -29.62
C ASP A 373 1.73 -24.59 -28.45
N GLY A 374 2.67 -24.11 -27.63
CA GLY A 374 2.37 -23.28 -26.48
C GLY A 374 1.75 -24.06 -25.32
N ASN A 375 2.00 -25.37 -25.23
CA ASN A 375 1.62 -26.14 -24.06
C ASN A 375 2.55 -25.79 -22.89
N HIS A 376 1.97 -25.40 -21.77
CA HIS A 376 2.66 -25.17 -20.49
C HIS A 376 2.69 -26.42 -19.61
N ALA A 377 3.40 -26.34 -18.47
CA ALA A 377 3.62 -27.44 -17.53
C ALA A 377 2.34 -28.20 -17.13
N LEU A 378 1.22 -27.50 -16.90
CA LEU A 378 -0.07 -28.13 -16.58
C LEU A 378 -0.60 -29.06 -17.69
N HIS A 379 -0.44 -28.69 -18.97
CA HIS A 379 -0.85 -29.56 -20.08
C HIS A 379 -0.03 -30.85 -20.09
N TYR A 380 1.28 -30.76 -19.84
CA TYR A 380 2.16 -31.93 -19.71
C TYR A 380 1.79 -32.81 -18.51
N ALA A 381 1.50 -32.21 -17.35
CA ALA A 381 1.04 -32.93 -16.17
C ALA A 381 -0.21 -33.76 -16.46
N VAL A 382 -1.17 -33.18 -17.19
CA VAL A 382 -2.43 -33.85 -17.56
C VAL A 382 -2.26 -34.88 -18.66
N TYR A 383 -1.43 -34.59 -19.66
CA TYR A 383 -1.13 -35.55 -20.73
C TYR A 383 -0.51 -36.83 -20.17
N TYR A 384 0.53 -36.71 -19.33
CA TYR A 384 1.24 -37.85 -18.71
C TYR A 384 0.56 -38.42 -17.45
N GLU A 385 -0.59 -37.88 -17.02
CA GLU A 385 -1.34 -38.33 -15.84
C GLU A 385 -0.54 -38.27 -14.52
N ASP A 386 0.38 -37.30 -14.40
CA ASP A 386 1.23 -37.13 -13.23
C ASP A 386 0.47 -36.39 -12.11
N ASN A 387 -0.08 -37.16 -11.18
CA ASN A 387 -0.87 -36.65 -10.07
C ASN A 387 -0.07 -35.79 -9.08
N GLU A 388 1.19 -36.13 -8.85
CA GLU A 388 2.02 -35.46 -7.86
C GLU A 388 2.46 -34.10 -8.40
N PHE A 389 2.90 -34.05 -9.65
CA PHE A 389 3.21 -32.80 -10.34
C PHE A 389 1.98 -31.91 -10.48
N LEU A 390 0.83 -32.47 -10.86
CA LEU A 390 -0.44 -31.74 -10.94
C LEU A 390 -0.81 -31.11 -9.58
N THR A 391 -0.70 -31.87 -8.49
CA THR A 391 -1.00 -31.38 -7.14
C THR A 391 -0.06 -30.25 -6.74
N TYR A 392 1.23 -30.36 -7.07
CA TYR A 392 2.22 -29.32 -6.84
C TYR A 392 1.87 -28.02 -7.59
N LEU A 393 1.60 -28.11 -8.90
CA LEU A 393 1.25 -26.95 -9.72
C LEU A 393 -0.03 -26.26 -9.23
N THR A 394 -1.06 -27.05 -8.90
CA THR A 394 -2.32 -26.55 -8.33
C THR A 394 -2.07 -25.81 -7.01
N HIS A 395 -1.28 -26.39 -6.11
CA HIS A 395 -0.95 -25.76 -4.84
C HIS A 395 -0.23 -24.42 -5.03
N GLN A 396 0.74 -24.35 -5.95
CA GLN A 396 1.42 -23.08 -6.26
C GLN A 396 0.46 -22.06 -6.86
N ALA A 397 -0.40 -22.46 -7.80
CA ALA A 397 -1.37 -21.56 -8.42
C ALA A 397 -2.41 -21.01 -7.42
N HIS A 398 -2.88 -21.83 -6.46
CA HIS A 398 -3.72 -21.36 -5.35
C HIS A 398 -2.98 -20.39 -4.44
N ARG A 399 -1.74 -20.72 -4.04
CA ARG A 399 -0.93 -19.86 -3.17
C ARG A 399 -0.73 -18.48 -3.76
N LEU A 400 -0.63 -18.42 -5.09
CA LEU A 400 -0.48 -17.17 -5.83
C LEU A 400 -1.81 -16.44 -6.02
N GLY A 401 -2.96 -17.12 -5.96
CA GLY A 401 -4.26 -16.52 -6.33
C GLY A 401 -4.49 -16.49 -7.85
N TYR A 402 -3.75 -17.30 -8.60
CA TYR A 402 -3.80 -17.36 -10.07
C TYR A 402 -4.49 -18.63 -10.61
N PHE A 403 -5.06 -19.44 -9.73
CA PHE A 403 -5.58 -20.76 -10.08
C PHE A 403 -6.59 -20.73 -11.24
N GLY A 404 -7.56 -19.82 -11.20
CA GLY A 404 -8.58 -19.72 -12.24
C GLY A 404 -8.00 -19.46 -13.64
N GLU A 405 -7.10 -18.49 -13.77
CA GLU A 405 -6.46 -18.15 -15.05
C GLU A 405 -5.49 -19.24 -15.52
N TYR A 406 -4.84 -19.93 -14.58
CA TYR A 406 -3.88 -20.99 -14.89
C TYR A 406 -4.55 -22.26 -15.41
N VAL A 407 -5.69 -22.63 -14.87
CA VAL A 407 -6.40 -23.84 -15.29
C VAL A 407 -7.23 -23.59 -16.55
N THR A 408 -7.67 -22.36 -16.77
CA THR A 408 -8.41 -21.98 -17.98
C THR A 408 -7.53 -21.57 -19.15
N SER A 409 -6.20 -21.47 -18.95
CA SER A 409 -5.29 -21.14 -20.04
C SER A 409 -5.30 -22.22 -21.12
N THR A 410 -5.29 -21.77 -22.37
CA THR A 410 -5.31 -22.62 -23.55
C THR A 410 -3.94 -22.63 -24.23
N SER A 411 -3.64 -23.73 -24.92
CA SER A 411 -2.51 -23.77 -25.86
C SER A 411 -2.67 -22.71 -26.98
N LYS A 412 -1.63 -22.54 -27.81
CA LYS A 412 -1.68 -21.65 -28.99
C LYS A 412 -2.81 -22.03 -29.96
N HIS A 413 -3.21 -23.30 -29.95
CA HIS A 413 -4.29 -23.84 -30.80
C HIS A 413 -5.66 -23.81 -30.11
N GLY A 414 -5.77 -23.22 -28.93
CA GLY A 414 -7.02 -23.15 -28.17
C GLY A 414 -7.38 -24.43 -27.42
N SER A 415 -6.47 -25.41 -27.36
CA SER A 415 -6.69 -26.64 -26.58
C SER A 415 -6.69 -26.32 -25.10
N LYS A 416 -7.73 -26.77 -24.41
CA LYS A 416 -7.89 -26.65 -22.96
C LYS A 416 -7.20 -27.84 -22.28
N VAL A 417 -6.87 -27.66 -21.00
CA VAL A 417 -6.34 -28.74 -20.15
C VAL A 417 -7.25 -29.99 -20.17
N LEU A 418 -8.58 -29.80 -20.20
CA LEU A 418 -9.55 -30.91 -20.30
C LEU A 418 -9.45 -31.71 -21.60
N ASP A 419 -9.00 -31.10 -22.70
CA ASP A 419 -8.90 -31.80 -23.99
C ASP A 419 -7.84 -32.90 -23.93
N PHE A 420 -6.84 -32.76 -23.05
CA PHE A 420 -5.78 -33.76 -22.81
C PHE A 420 -6.20 -34.90 -21.86
N CYS A 421 -7.39 -34.81 -21.26
CA CYS A 421 -7.97 -35.89 -20.46
C CYS A 421 -8.67 -36.96 -21.31
N VAL A 422 -8.99 -36.64 -22.58
CA VAL A 422 -9.68 -37.57 -23.47
C VAL A 422 -8.81 -38.81 -23.70
N GLY A 423 -9.33 -39.97 -23.30
CA GLY A 423 -8.59 -41.24 -23.37
C GLY A 423 -7.74 -41.52 -22.13
N SER A 424 -7.99 -40.84 -21.01
CA SER A 424 -7.30 -41.14 -19.76
C SER A 424 -7.41 -42.60 -19.35
N SER A 425 -6.27 -43.18 -18.95
CA SER A 425 -6.20 -44.57 -18.48
C SER A 425 -6.82 -44.73 -17.08
N ASN A 426 -6.90 -43.62 -16.34
CA ASN A 426 -7.35 -43.58 -14.96
C ASN A 426 -8.62 -42.71 -14.84
N PRO A 427 -9.81 -43.31 -14.69
CA PRO A 427 -11.06 -42.55 -14.56
C PRO A 427 -11.09 -41.65 -13.31
N GLY A 428 -10.30 -41.96 -12.27
CA GLY A 428 -10.14 -41.09 -11.11
C GLY A 428 -9.33 -39.83 -11.42
N PHE A 429 -8.41 -39.90 -12.38
CA PHE A 429 -7.63 -38.75 -12.85
C PHE A 429 -8.50 -37.78 -13.63
N ASP A 430 -9.30 -38.28 -14.58
CA ASP A 430 -10.22 -37.47 -15.38
C ASP A 430 -11.21 -36.69 -14.50
N ASN A 431 -11.88 -37.37 -13.55
CA ASN A 431 -12.79 -36.72 -12.61
C ASN A 431 -12.09 -35.63 -11.77
N ARG A 432 -10.83 -35.85 -11.41
CA ARG A 432 -10.04 -34.89 -10.64
C ARG A 432 -9.67 -33.67 -11.48
N VAL A 433 -9.18 -33.86 -12.70
CA VAL A 433 -8.87 -32.75 -13.61
C VAL A 433 -10.13 -31.97 -13.97
N LYS A 434 -11.26 -32.65 -14.15
CA LYS A 434 -12.56 -32.02 -14.35
C LYS A 434 -12.99 -31.17 -13.16
N ALA A 435 -12.90 -31.71 -11.95
CA ALA A 435 -13.19 -30.94 -10.74
C ALA A 435 -12.28 -29.72 -10.60
N PHE A 436 -10.97 -29.86 -10.88
CA PHE A 436 -10.03 -28.75 -10.88
C PHE A 436 -10.38 -27.68 -11.92
N TYR A 437 -10.79 -28.09 -13.12
CA TYR A 437 -11.20 -27.15 -14.17
C TYR A 437 -12.49 -26.42 -13.82
N GLU A 438 -13.49 -27.12 -13.28
CA GLU A 438 -14.75 -26.51 -12.82
C GLU A 438 -14.51 -25.51 -11.68
N GLU A 439 -13.63 -25.83 -10.72
CA GLU A 439 -13.23 -24.91 -9.66
C GLU A 439 -12.54 -23.66 -10.22
N GLY A 440 -11.61 -23.84 -11.17
CA GLY A 440 -10.92 -22.72 -11.83
C GLY A 440 -11.89 -21.80 -12.60
N CYS A 441 -12.84 -22.38 -13.34
CA CYS A 441 -13.90 -21.62 -14.02
C CYS A 441 -14.77 -20.84 -13.05
N LYS A 442 -15.15 -21.46 -11.91
CA LYS A 442 -15.93 -20.79 -10.87
C LYS A 442 -15.19 -19.57 -10.30
N MET A 443 -13.90 -19.71 -9.99
CA MET A 443 -13.09 -18.59 -9.50
C MET A 443 -12.98 -17.45 -10.53
N MET A 444 -12.84 -17.79 -11.82
CA MET A 444 -12.84 -16.79 -12.89
C MET A 444 -14.17 -16.06 -13.01
N GLN A 445 -15.28 -16.78 -12.95
CA GLN A 445 -16.61 -16.18 -12.98
C GLN A 445 -16.84 -15.26 -11.77
N GLU A 446 -16.44 -15.68 -10.56
CA GLU A 446 -16.53 -14.84 -9.36
C GLU A 446 -15.69 -13.56 -9.48
N LYS A 447 -14.50 -13.67 -10.10
CA LYS A 447 -13.63 -12.53 -10.41
C LYS A 447 -14.27 -11.58 -11.43
N GLU A 448 -14.79 -12.11 -12.54
CA GLU A 448 -15.51 -11.32 -13.55
C GLU A 448 -16.76 -10.64 -12.97
N GLU A 449 -17.51 -11.31 -12.10
CA GLU A 449 -18.66 -10.74 -11.40
C GLU A 449 -18.24 -9.65 -10.39
N ALA A 450 -17.09 -9.80 -9.73
CA ALA A 450 -16.52 -8.77 -8.87
C ALA A 450 -16.05 -7.54 -9.68
N GLU A 451 -15.42 -7.77 -10.82
CA GLU A 451 -15.00 -6.70 -11.75
C GLU A 451 -16.19 -6.02 -12.44
N ALA A 452 -17.25 -6.75 -12.78
CA ALA A 452 -18.49 -6.20 -13.29
C ALA A 452 -19.21 -5.36 -12.24
N ARG A 453 -19.24 -5.82 -10.98
CA ARG A 453 -19.76 -5.05 -9.84
C ARG A 453 -18.97 -3.76 -9.65
N SER A 454 -17.65 -3.81 -9.61
CA SER A 454 -16.81 -2.61 -9.45
C SER A 454 -16.94 -1.66 -10.65
N SER A 455 -16.96 -2.19 -11.87
CA SER A 455 -17.16 -1.41 -13.10
C SER A 455 -18.53 -0.76 -13.17
N SER A 456 -19.58 -1.44 -12.70
CA SER A 456 -20.94 -0.87 -12.61
C SER A 456 -20.99 0.31 -11.64
N VAL A 457 -20.31 0.21 -10.49
CA VAL A 457 -20.20 1.32 -9.52
C VAL A 457 -19.41 2.49 -10.13
N ILE A 458 -18.34 2.21 -10.88
CA ILE A 458 -17.56 3.23 -11.58
C ILE A 458 -18.38 3.88 -12.72
N LEU A 459 -19.16 3.11 -13.46
CA LEU A 459 -20.02 3.63 -14.54
C LEU A 459 -21.19 4.45 -13.98
N SER A 460 -21.83 4.00 -12.90
CA SER A 460 -22.88 4.74 -12.19
C SER A 460 -22.34 6.05 -11.63
N SER A 461 -21.14 6.05 -11.03
CA SER A 461 -20.50 7.27 -10.57
C SER A 461 -20.12 8.20 -11.72
N ARG A 462 -19.56 7.68 -12.83
CA ARG A 462 -19.28 8.49 -14.04
C ARG A 462 -20.55 9.09 -14.66
N TYR A 463 -21.61 8.32 -14.79
CA TYR A 463 -22.91 8.79 -15.29
C TYR A 463 -23.47 9.89 -14.37
N TYR A 464 -23.34 9.72 -13.06
CA TYR A 464 -23.75 10.73 -12.08
C TYR A 464 -22.93 12.02 -12.21
N PHE A 465 -21.60 11.93 -12.35
CA PHE A 465 -20.74 13.09 -12.61
C PHE A 465 -21.05 13.75 -13.96
N GLN A 466 -21.44 12.98 -14.98
CA GLN A 466 -21.84 13.50 -16.27
C GLN A 466 -23.21 14.22 -16.22
N GLN A 467 -24.17 13.69 -15.47
CA GLN A 467 -25.45 14.34 -15.16
C GLN A 467 -25.24 15.66 -14.42
N LEU A 468 -24.39 15.67 -13.39
CA LEU A 468 -23.96 16.89 -12.70
C LEU A 468 -23.37 17.90 -13.69
N ARG A 469 -22.52 17.46 -14.63
CA ARG A 469 -21.92 18.33 -15.64
C ARG A 469 -22.92 18.91 -16.65
N GLN A 470 -24.02 18.20 -16.96
CA GLN A 470 -25.06 18.66 -17.88
C GLN A 470 -26.02 19.67 -17.27
N HIS A 471 -26.13 19.72 -15.94
CA HIS A 471 -26.78 20.83 -15.25
C HIS A 471 -25.88 22.07 -15.26
N ALA A 472 -25.84 22.74 -16.41
CA ALA A 472 -25.04 23.95 -16.70
C ALA A 472 -25.32 25.16 -15.78
N ASN A 473 -26.32 25.06 -14.90
CA ASN A 473 -26.66 26.06 -13.90
C ASN A 473 -26.40 25.57 -12.46
N LEU A 474 -25.54 24.56 -12.26
CA LEU A 474 -24.99 24.31 -10.93
C LEU A 474 -24.22 25.56 -10.53
N ASP A 475 -24.88 26.33 -9.65
CA ASP A 475 -24.44 27.60 -9.15
C ASP A 475 -22.97 27.45 -8.73
N PRO A 476 -22.03 28.27 -9.22
CA PRO A 476 -20.64 28.18 -8.81
C PRO A 476 -20.43 28.30 -7.28
N ALA A 477 -21.47 28.71 -6.53
CA ALA A 477 -21.59 28.49 -5.10
C ALA A 477 -21.49 27.01 -4.67
N PHE A 478 -22.11 26.07 -5.39
CA PHE A 478 -22.03 24.63 -5.14
C PHE A 478 -20.60 24.10 -5.31
N PHE A 479 -19.90 24.44 -6.39
CA PHE A 479 -18.50 24.06 -6.58
C PHE A 479 -17.58 24.70 -5.53
N SER A 480 -17.90 25.91 -5.09
CA SER A 480 -17.17 26.57 -4.00
C SER A 480 -17.37 25.85 -2.66
N VAL A 481 -18.61 25.49 -2.31
CA VAL A 481 -18.92 24.76 -1.07
C VAL A 481 -18.37 23.34 -1.11
N PHE A 482 -18.49 22.65 -2.24
CA PHE A 482 -17.95 21.31 -2.43
C PHE A 482 -16.41 21.32 -2.38
N GLY A 483 -15.76 22.33 -2.98
CA GLY A 483 -14.33 22.56 -2.86
C GLY A 483 -13.87 22.85 -1.43
N ILE A 484 -14.65 23.63 -0.65
CA ILE A 484 -14.38 23.88 0.78
C ILE A 484 -14.49 22.60 1.60
N LEU A 485 -15.53 21.79 1.36
CA LEU A 485 -15.73 20.53 2.08
C LEU A 485 -14.66 19.49 1.71
N LEU A 486 -14.34 19.32 0.44
CA LEU A 486 -13.27 18.44 -0.03
C LEU A 486 -11.88 18.90 0.42
N GLY A 487 -11.60 20.21 0.37
CA GLY A 487 -10.35 20.79 0.85
C GLY A 487 -10.13 20.55 2.34
N LYS A 488 -11.20 20.67 3.13
CA LYS A 488 -11.16 20.42 4.57
C LYS A 488 -10.98 18.93 4.92
N TYR A 489 -11.64 18.03 4.19
CA TYR A 489 -11.65 16.60 4.53
C TYR A 489 -10.55 15.78 3.84
N ILE A 490 -10.20 16.07 2.60
CA ILE A 490 -9.21 15.29 1.85
C ILE A 490 -7.81 15.88 1.97
N PHE A 491 -7.66 17.19 1.89
CA PHE A 491 -6.32 17.80 1.81
C PHE A 491 -5.71 18.18 3.16
N CYS A 492 -6.47 18.11 4.27
CA CYS A 492 -6.06 18.63 5.59
C CYS A 492 -5.43 20.04 5.51
N GLY A 493 -5.76 20.80 4.47
CA GLY A 493 -5.14 22.07 4.14
C GLY A 493 -5.75 23.19 4.97
N ARG A 494 -4.94 24.19 5.32
CA ARG A 494 -5.44 25.37 6.01
C ARG A 494 -6.46 26.07 5.11
N TRP A 495 -7.58 26.50 5.69
CA TRP A 495 -8.76 27.06 5.01
C TRP A 495 -8.46 28.14 3.94
N TYR A 496 -7.35 28.88 4.06
CA TYR A 496 -6.94 29.88 3.08
C TYR A 496 -6.50 29.28 1.74
N GLU A 497 -5.95 28.06 1.70
CA GLU A 497 -5.56 27.40 0.44
C GLU A 497 -6.79 27.05 -0.38
N THR A 498 -7.88 26.67 0.28
CA THR A 498 -9.16 26.38 -0.35
C THR A 498 -9.84 27.65 -0.88
N ILE A 499 -9.77 28.76 -0.14
CA ILE A 499 -10.26 30.06 -0.61
C ILE A 499 -9.46 30.54 -1.83
N LEU A 500 -8.13 30.37 -1.82
CA LEU A 500 -7.28 30.72 -2.97
C LEU A 500 -7.60 29.86 -4.20
N ALA A 501 -7.88 28.56 -4.03
CA ALA A 501 -8.32 27.70 -5.13
C ALA A 501 -9.68 28.15 -5.72
N ILE A 502 -10.62 28.59 -4.88
CA ILE A 502 -11.92 29.12 -5.32
C ILE A 502 -11.75 30.44 -6.07
N LEU A 503 -10.95 31.37 -5.53
CA LEU A 503 -10.65 32.64 -6.18
C LEU A 503 -9.95 32.43 -7.53
N PHE A 504 -9.01 31.47 -7.60
CA PHE A 504 -8.36 31.08 -8.84
C PHE A 504 -9.34 30.49 -9.86
N SER A 505 -10.26 29.63 -9.41
CA SER A 505 -11.32 29.08 -10.27
C SER A 505 -12.23 30.17 -10.85
N ARG A 506 -12.57 31.20 -10.07
CA ARG A 506 -13.36 32.35 -10.52
C ARG A 506 -12.58 33.26 -11.47
N PHE A 507 -11.30 33.46 -11.20
CA PHE A 507 -10.43 34.21 -12.10
C PHE A 507 -10.30 33.52 -13.47
N MET A 508 -10.17 32.19 -13.50
CA MET A 508 -10.17 31.40 -14.75
C MET A 508 -11.51 31.45 -15.50
N GLU A 509 -12.63 31.60 -14.79
CA GLU A 509 -13.95 31.76 -15.37
C GLU A 509 -14.11 33.14 -16.05
N ILE A 510 -13.55 34.20 -15.45
CA ILE A 510 -13.48 35.55 -16.04
C ILE A 510 -12.52 35.57 -17.24
N ALA A 511 -11.42 34.82 -17.18
CA ALA A 511 -10.46 34.70 -18.28
C ALA A 511 -11.00 33.90 -19.48
N LYS A 512 -12.17 33.30 -19.37
CA LYS A 512 -12.77 32.42 -20.39
C LYS A 512 -13.27 33.18 -21.63
N ASP A 513 -13.46 34.50 -21.51
CA ASP A 513 -13.78 35.39 -22.63
C ASP A 513 -12.53 35.87 -23.40
N ALA A 514 -11.32 35.55 -22.91
CA ALA A 514 -10.07 35.82 -23.63
C ALA A 514 -9.80 34.77 -24.72
N SER A 515 -8.99 35.11 -25.72
CA SER A 515 -8.65 34.17 -26.80
C SER A 515 -7.95 32.91 -26.27
N LYS A 516 -8.07 31.77 -26.98
CA LYS A 516 -7.50 30.48 -26.53
C LYS A 516 -5.99 30.54 -26.20
N HIS A 517 -5.23 31.42 -26.86
CA HIS A 517 -3.82 31.62 -26.57
C HIS A 517 -3.60 32.41 -25.28
N GLU A 518 -4.39 33.45 -25.02
CA GLU A 518 -4.33 34.23 -23.79
C GLU A 518 -4.71 33.40 -22.56
N GLN A 519 -5.70 32.51 -22.69
CA GLN A 519 -6.06 31.57 -21.61
C GLN A 519 -4.88 30.66 -21.20
N TYR A 520 -4.07 30.23 -22.16
CA TYR A 520 -2.90 29.38 -21.91
C TYR A 520 -1.78 30.14 -21.20
N TYR A 521 -1.52 31.39 -21.61
CA TYR A 521 -0.56 32.25 -20.92
C TYR A 521 -1.03 32.61 -19.51
N VAL A 522 -2.30 32.95 -19.32
CA VAL A 522 -2.86 33.24 -17.99
C VAL A 522 -2.74 32.02 -17.07
N LEU A 523 -3.00 30.80 -17.57
CA LEU A 523 -2.84 29.57 -16.78
C LEU A 523 -1.37 29.32 -16.38
N ILE A 524 -0.43 29.50 -17.32
CA ILE A 524 1.00 29.30 -17.05
C ILE A 524 1.54 30.37 -16.09
N PHE A 525 1.22 31.65 -16.33
CA PHE A 525 1.68 32.75 -15.48
C PHE A 525 1.09 32.65 -14.08
N SER A 526 -0.17 32.25 -13.95
CA SER A 526 -0.82 32.10 -12.65
C SER A 526 -0.29 30.89 -11.85
N HIS A 527 0.07 29.79 -12.51
CA HIS A 527 0.78 28.66 -11.87
C HIS A 527 2.23 29.02 -11.48
N CYS A 528 2.96 29.70 -12.35
CA CYS A 528 4.30 30.20 -12.04
C CYS A 528 4.25 31.19 -10.87
N TYR A 529 3.27 32.09 -10.86
CA TYR A 529 3.07 33.08 -9.80
C TYR A 529 2.68 32.40 -8.49
N TRP A 530 1.80 31.40 -8.49
CA TRP A 530 1.45 30.60 -7.32
C TRP A 530 2.67 29.89 -6.71
N PHE A 531 3.52 29.31 -7.56
CA PHE A 531 4.72 28.61 -7.10
C PHE A 531 5.75 29.58 -6.49
N ILE A 532 5.93 30.75 -7.12
CA ILE A 532 6.79 31.81 -6.60
C ILE A 532 6.22 32.38 -5.30
N PHE A 533 4.93 32.64 -5.23
CA PHE A 533 4.26 33.16 -4.03
C PHE A 533 4.36 32.17 -2.87
N LYS A 534 4.05 30.89 -3.08
CA LYS A 534 4.17 29.84 -2.05
C LYS A 534 5.60 29.71 -1.55
N SER A 535 6.57 29.72 -2.46
CA SER A 535 8.00 29.66 -2.10
C SER A 535 8.43 30.91 -1.33
N THR A 536 7.98 32.10 -1.73
CA THR A 536 8.34 33.37 -1.11
C THR A 536 7.71 33.51 0.27
N VAL A 537 6.43 33.17 0.44
CA VAL A 537 5.73 33.18 1.73
C VAL A 537 6.35 32.15 2.68
N TYR A 538 6.62 30.93 2.20
CA TYR A 538 7.24 29.90 3.02
C TYR A 538 8.67 30.29 3.46
N PHE A 539 9.44 30.91 2.56
CA PHE A 539 10.80 31.37 2.84
C PHE A 539 10.82 32.59 3.78
N THR A 540 9.93 33.56 3.58
CA THR A 540 9.84 34.78 4.41
C THR A 540 9.28 34.48 5.81
N TRP A 541 8.32 33.56 5.93
CA TRP A 541 7.76 33.12 7.21
C TRP A 541 8.80 32.44 8.11
N LYS A 542 9.79 31.75 7.51
CA LYS A 542 10.83 31.04 8.25
C LYS A 542 12.02 31.92 8.64
N LEU A 543 12.20 33.09 8.01
CA LEU A 543 13.42 33.89 8.12
C LEU A 543 13.26 35.27 8.77
N PHE A 544 12.06 35.85 8.85
CA PHE A 544 11.93 37.24 9.32
C PHE A 544 10.82 37.48 10.36
N PRO A 545 11.08 38.31 11.40
CA PRO A 545 10.04 38.81 12.30
C PRO A 545 9.00 39.66 11.56
N TRP A 546 7.73 39.54 11.97
CA TRP A 546 6.56 40.15 11.32
C TRP A 546 6.64 41.65 10.99
N TRP A 547 7.40 42.44 11.75
CA TRP A 547 7.53 43.89 11.54
C TRP A 547 8.42 44.26 10.34
N LEU A 548 9.37 43.39 9.95
CA LEU A 548 10.23 43.58 8.78
C LEU A 548 9.47 43.28 7.47
N ILE A 549 8.52 42.34 7.53
CA ILE A 549 7.64 42.01 6.41
C ILE A 549 6.77 43.23 6.05
N LEU A 550 6.18 43.90 7.04
CA LEU A 550 5.35 45.10 6.83
C LEU A 550 6.13 46.23 6.13
N GLY A 551 7.40 46.44 6.50
CA GLY A 551 8.27 47.44 5.88
C GLY A 551 8.60 47.13 4.42
N VAL A 552 8.92 45.87 4.11
CA VAL A 552 9.20 45.44 2.72
C VAL A 552 7.94 45.51 1.85
N THR A 553 6.77 45.21 2.41
CA THR A 553 5.50 45.28 1.65
C THR A 553 5.12 46.72 1.31
N LEU A 554 5.36 47.67 2.23
CA LEU A 554 5.11 49.10 1.99
C LEU A 554 6.08 49.69 0.96
N VAL A 555 7.36 49.29 0.99
CA VAL A 555 8.35 49.73 0.00
C VAL A 555 8.04 49.12 -1.38
N ALA A 556 7.67 47.84 -1.44
CA ALA A 556 7.26 47.19 -2.68
C ALA A 556 5.98 47.83 -3.28
N GLY A 557 5.00 48.19 -2.45
CA GLY A 557 3.81 48.93 -2.88
C GLY A 557 4.16 50.32 -3.45
N TYR A 558 5.13 51.02 -2.86
CA TYR A 558 5.60 52.33 -3.35
C TYR A 558 6.31 52.22 -4.71
N PHE A 559 7.10 51.16 -4.92
CA PHE A 559 7.72 50.89 -6.23
C PHE A 559 6.71 50.46 -7.30
N PHE A 560 5.64 49.77 -6.90
CA PHE A 560 4.58 49.35 -7.82
C PHE A 560 3.80 50.56 -8.36
N SER A 561 3.45 51.53 -7.51
CA SER A 561 2.83 52.79 -7.94
C SER A 561 3.73 53.64 -8.84
N LEU A 562 5.06 53.54 -8.71
CA LEU A 562 6.01 54.20 -9.61
C LEU A 562 6.13 53.50 -10.97
N SER A 563 5.94 52.18 -11.03
CA SER A 563 6.00 51.42 -12.27
C SER A 563 4.78 51.63 -13.18
N GLU A 564 3.60 51.89 -12.61
CA GLU A 564 2.40 52.23 -13.39
C GLU A 564 2.50 53.59 -14.09
N VAL A 565 3.27 54.53 -13.54
CA VAL A 565 3.52 55.85 -14.17
C VAL A 565 4.49 55.73 -15.37
N ILE A 566 5.36 54.72 -15.39
CA ILE A 566 6.34 54.51 -16.47
C ILE A 566 5.74 53.73 -17.65
N PHE A 567 4.73 52.88 -17.40
CA PHE A 567 4.12 52.07 -18.46
C PHE A 567 3.09 52.79 -19.34
N PHE A 568 2.69 54.02 -19.01
CA PHE A 568 1.70 54.78 -19.80
C PHE A 568 2.30 55.63 -20.94
N VAL A 569 3.60 55.55 -21.23
CA VAL A 569 4.25 56.51 -22.15
C VAL A 569 4.60 56.01 -23.57
N PRO A 570 4.72 54.72 -23.94
CA PRO A 570 5.00 54.39 -25.35
C PRO A 570 3.77 53.84 -26.10
N ALA A 571 2.77 54.71 -26.33
CA ALA A 571 1.73 54.48 -27.35
C ALA A 571 2.03 55.21 -28.68
N MET A 572 3.22 55.79 -28.85
CA MET A 572 3.62 56.49 -30.06
C MET A 572 5.12 56.28 -30.31
N ALA A 573 5.47 55.35 -31.20
CA ALA A 573 6.59 55.49 -32.15
C ALA A 573 6.85 54.16 -32.88
N HIS A 574 6.41 54.11 -34.13
CA HIS A 574 7.01 53.27 -35.16
C HIS A 574 8.48 53.69 -35.40
N HIS A 575 9.29 52.72 -35.81
CA HIS A 575 10.69 52.78 -36.23
C HIS A 575 11.79 52.77 -35.15
N GLY A 576 12.45 51.62 -35.09
CA GLY A 576 13.91 51.46 -35.09
C GLY A 576 14.71 52.11 -33.96
N SER A 577 15.25 51.32 -33.05
CA SER A 577 16.45 51.71 -32.30
C SER A 577 17.10 50.54 -31.55
N SER A 578 18.22 50.03 -32.09
CA SER A 578 19.17 49.17 -31.39
C SER A 578 19.98 49.91 -30.30
N ILE A 579 19.63 51.17 -30.01
CA ILE A 579 20.33 52.06 -29.08
C ILE A 579 19.84 51.88 -27.64
N ILE A 580 18.59 51.41 -27.43
CA ILE A 580 18.00 51.25 -26.09
C ILE A 580 18.63 50.08 -25.32
N VAL A 581 18.98 48.99 -26.01
CA VAL A 581 19.64 47.82 -25.38
C VAL A 581 21.08 48.15 -24.96
N LYS A 582 21.77 49.01 -25.72
CA LYS A 582 23.16 49.41 -25.42
C LYS A 582 23.25 50.38 -24.24
N HIS A 583 22.23 51.23 -24.04
CA HIS A 583 22.15 52.08 -22.85
C HIS A 583 21.63 51.35 -21.61
N ALA A 584 20.73 50.36 -21.75
CA ALA A 584 20.29 49.53 -20.63
C ALA A 584 21.43 48.66 -20.06
N LEU A 585 22.31 48.13 -20.91
CA LEU A 585 23.49 47.37 -20.48
C LEU A 585 24.57 48.25 -19.83
N ASN A 586 24.74 49.50 -20.29
CA ASN A 586 25.68 50.43 -19.67
C ASN A 586 25.16 50.99 -18.33
N LEU A 587 23.84 51.09 -18.11
CA LEU A 587 23.28 51.48 -16.82
C LEU A 587 23.47 50.40 -15.74
N PHE A 588 23.41 49.12 -16.12
CA PHE A 588 23.63 47.99 -15.21
C PHE A 588 25.09 47.84 -14.76
N GLY A 589 26.05 48.38 -15.54
CA GLY A 589 27.47 48.35 -15.20
C GLY A 589 27.91 49.34 -14.11
N TYR A 590 27.13 50.38 -13.83
CA TYR A 590 27.55 51.49 -12.96
C TYR A 590 27.05 51.44 -11.51
N PHE A 591 26.20 50.48 -11.14
CA PHE A 591 25.61 50.40 -9.79
C PHE A 591 25.77 49.01 -9.15
N VAL A 592 27.01 48.55 -8.96
CA VAL A 592 27.28 47.47 -7.99
C VAL A 592 28.59 47.77 -7.25
N PRO A 593 28.56 48.21 -5.99
CA PRO A 593 29.78 48.30 -5.20
C PRO A 593 30.30 46.88 -4.94
N THR A 594 31.63 46.73 -4.96
CA THR A 594 32.31 45.46 -4.72
C THR A 594 31.90 44.87 -3.36
N PRO A 595 31.39 43.62 -3.30
CA PRO A 595 30.93 43.04 -2.05
C PRO A 595 32.12 42.65 -1.17
N LYS A 596 32.18 43.18 0.05
CA LYS A 596 33.23 42.89 1.04
C LYS A 596 33.09 41.52 1.74
N SER A 597 32.10 40.70 1.38
CA SER A 597 31.91 39.38 2.00
C SER A 597 31.71 38.26 0.96
N PRO A 598 32.29 37.07 1.19
CA PRO A 598 32.24 35.95 0.25
C PRO A 598 30.82 35.40 0.04
N ARG A 599 29.90 35.60 0.99
CA ARG A 599 28.49 35.18 0.86
C ARG A 599 27.71 36.01 -0.17
N LEU A 600 28.01 37.30 -0.27
CA LEU A 600 27.39 38.20 -1.26
C LEU A 600 27.96 38.00 -2.67
N ALA A 601 29.22 37.55 -2.79
CA ALA A 601 29.80 37.14 -4.06
C ALA A 601 29.10 35.89 -4.62
N LEU A 602 28.90 34.87 -3.78
CA LEU A 602 28.17 33.66 -4.16
C LEU A 602 26.74 33.95 -4.64
N MET A 603 26.07 34.91 -4.00
CA MET A 603 24.70 35.29 -4.36
C MET A 603 24.63 36.02 -5.72
N LYS A 604 25.67 36.80 -6.06
CA LYS A 604 25.81 37.42 -7.38
C LYS A 604 25.97 36.36 -8.47
N ASP A 605 26.78 35.33 -8.24
CA ASP A 605 27.04 34.29 -9.22
C ASP A 605 25.79 33.41 -9.46
N VAL A 606 25.00 33.15 -8.41
CA VAL A 606 23.71 32.45 -8.53
C VAL A 606 22.71 33.26 -9.35
N ILE A 607 22.62 34.58 -9.13
CA ILE A 607 21.70 35.45 -9.87
C ILE A 607 22.09 35.53 -11.36
N VAL A 608 23.39 35.64 -11.66
CA VAL A 608 23.89 35.63 -13.04
C VAL A 608 23.59 34.27 -13.70
N MET A 609 23.83 33.16 -13.01
CA MET A 609 23.56 31.82 -13.52
C MET A 609 22.05 31.62 -13.83
N CYS A 610 21.16 32.02 -12.92
CA CYS A 610 19.72 31.94 -13.14
C CYS A 610 19.27 32.81 -14.33
N SER A 611 19.87 33.99 -14.50
CA SER A 611 19.59 34.89 -15.62
C SER A 611 20.04 34.29 -16.96
N CYS A 612 21.19 33.61 -16.99
CA CYS A 612 21.69 32.90 -18.16
C CYS A 612 20.80 31.70 -18.53
N ILE A 613 20.32 30.93 -17.54
CA ILE A 613 19.42 29.79 -17.77
C ILE A 613 18.08 30.25 -18.37
N LEU A 614 17.54 31.37 -17.89
CA LEU A 614 16.30 31.94 -18.43
C LEU A 614 16.48 32.46 -19.86
N LEU A 615 17.61 33.11 -20.16
CA LEU A 615 17.95 33.54 -21.52
C LEU A 615 18.17 32.36 -22.47
N LEU A 616 18.81 31.28 -22.03
CA LEU A 616 18.99 30.06 -22.82
C LEU A 616 17.66 29.36 -23.11
N ARG A 617 16.75 29.32 -22.13
CA ARG A 617 15.42 28.75 -22.30
C ARG A 617 14.56 29.57 -23.25
N TYR A 618 14.67 30.89 -23.18
CA TYR A 618 14.04 31.80 -24.12
C TYR A 618 14.60 31.65 -25.54
N ALA A 619 15.92 31.56 -25.69
CA ALA A 619 16.57 31.29 -26.97
C ALA A 619 16.17 29.92 -27.56
N TRP A 620 16.05 28.89 -26.73
CA TRP A 620 15.59 27.56 -27.13
C TRP A 620 14.15 27.56 -27.64
N SER A 621 13.28 28.41 -27.06
CA SER A 621 11.89 28.55 -27.50
C SER A 621 11.72 29.28 -28.84
N LEU A 622 12.77 29.98 -29.30
CA LEU A 622 12.79 30.71 -30.56
C LEU A 622 13.36 29.88 -31.73
N LEU A 623 13.85 28.66 -31.48
CA LEU A 623 14.30 27.76 -32.54
C LEU A 623 13.10 27.08 -33.23
N PRO A 624 12.95 27.19 -34.57
CA PRO A 624 11.88 26.52 -35.29
C PRO A 624 12.06 24.99 -35.24
N LYS A 625 10.99 24.26 -34.89
CA LYS A 625 10.96 22.79 -34.89
C LYS A 625 11.14 22.27 -36.31
N TRP A 626 12.30 21.66 -36.59
CA TRP A 626 12.52 20.83 -37.78
C TRP A 626 11.99 19.42 -37.51
N ASN A 627 10.85 19.07 -38.12
CA ASN A 627 10.39 17.70 -38.28
C ASN A 627 10.62 17.31 -39.75
N CYS A 628 11.53 16.37 -40.01
CA CYS A 628 11.69 15.77 -41.34
C CYS A 628 12.32 14.36 -41.20
N VAL A 629 11.52 13.33 -40.91
CA VAL A 629 11.96 11.91 -40.99
C VAL A 629 10.86 10.95 -41.55
N GLU A 630 9.67 11.41 -41.94
CA GLU A 630 8.60 10.48 -42.38
C GLU A 630 8.39 10.33 -43.89
N SER A 631 9.16 10.98 -44.78
CA SER A 631 8.91 10.89 -46.23
C SER A 631 9.76 9.88 -47.02
N TRP A 632 10.51 8.98 -46.36
CA TRP A 632 11.43 8.04 -47.05
C TRP A 632 11.01 6.57 -47.01
N LYS A 633 9.77 6.26 -46.58
CA LYS A 633 9.28 4.86 -46.49
C LYS A 633 8.27 4.42 -47.54
N GLU A 634 7.76 5.32 -48.39
CA GLU A 634 6.77 4.95 -49.41
C GLU A 634 7.31 4.83 -50.84
N GLU A 635 8.60 5.13 -51.08
CA GLU A 635 9.18 5.12 -52.44
C GLU A 635 10.10 3.91 -52.72
N ALA A 636 10.11 2.90 -51.82
CA ALA A 636 10.96 1.71 -51.96
C ALA A 636 10.21 0.41 -52.30
N ASN A 637 8.90 0.45 -52.56
CA ASN A 637 8.08 -0.73 -52.84
C ASN A 637 7.38 -0.70 -54.22
N SER A 638 7.88 0.06 -55.20
CA SER A 638 7.28 0.10 -56.54
C SER A 638 8.29 0.07 -57.69
N GLU A 639 9.34 -0.75 -57.60
CA GLU A 639 10.12 -1.19 -58.77
C GLU A 639 10.48 -2.69 -58.63
N GLU A 640 9.75 -3.51 -59.41
CA GLU A 640 10.04 -4.84 -59.96
C GLU A 640 10.37 -6.07 -59.06
N LEU A 641 9.71 -7.19 -59.43
CA LEU A 641 9.91 -8.62 -59.08
C LEU A 641 9.20 -9.20 -57.85
#